data_AF-A0A8B9QDH1-F1
#
_entry.id   AF-A0A8B9QDH1-F1
#
_cell.length_a   1.000
_cell.length_b   1.000
_cell.length_c   1.000
_cell.angle_alpha   90.00
_cell.angle_beta   90.00
_cell.angle_gamma   90.00
#
_symmetry.space_group_name_H-M   'P 1'
#
loop_
_entity.id
_entity.type
_entity.pdbx_description
1 polymer ?
#
loop_
_entity_poly.entity_id
_entity_poly.type
_entity_poly.pdbx_seq_one_letter_code
_entity_poly.pdbx_strand_id
1 'polypeptide(L)'
;MVQLYNLHPFGSQQVVPCKQEPAHFCCGQDELFVACAAASCGVEVFALRDQGRCEPLGSFATLGPVLRMAHSRTGDYVVTIEEKNRATFLRAYTNWRCMSAGSSRVCVRMVGHKMEESYSETLKEQMSIVEMPLSDPPLCISCCPVSGNLLVGCKNKLVMFCLKYLVINQNLTVLDFERSLILHIDNIIPAEVAFCARHIAVTTELDVLILKLELLQQGADNTGQCAHSASTLEEPVDRDEGPSTHTLQFESDEFVICQKPVELLGEESKLCEIPITLESTGLATEGTEYFQVRYLRFTPDQSPFGFCEETKLHSLQLLPVYQTGSSVTAHGETENKRELLSLFCFFSLPHVGYLYSVGKLVELISTYQYSEKSEQAVLTPQFLHVITSENLQCFTVRCSAAAARDEDPYIDTTVKACPPVSLDVCTLRMQLFIGPRAICHFKNHVILLIKADTEDITERRKPTRRMLSRKADSIKSRKTLDSESGWNLYIVNTVSTIQLYREMVDYSRTYENVKTESCIHLLSEAHLLIRAAIMDPSFLKPDEKEELLTAFRESCAFLGDCYSRFDTKDYHLALPYYRMSGLSMTEVLERLVSEGDETHKYERGFIFYLTHSLNEDLNEELSQESATKVLQIFYLTEPVQLPHILCSPCMRNVCPLTAMKYLQKIEKIMPSVVLTLTKASMALKMGDLMMYEHEMDSYKETILACGFIGQPKLLRQHKEGIVIPTEFAIHLKETQPGLLVAATVALYENSKIELEEADTFFKTLCNNSENTIPQLLVDFWEALLVVCSQEEVLQELLLRVTSQYVWRISKRQFPETKPLKTTEDLINSCNHFGLIFPWVTFIMSVGSPSDKDYPEDISKLQSILCSQSINVTSALPFLEPLSEDGNVGLTIHVLCSTRLGKYEDSLDLLLKKCPDAVVLYAQHELKDDNRAMWWNKLLPELCKRTRLTGNYSPVHISSLKETLSVVAMELELRDFLNVLPEDGTAAFFLPHLLHCSQRKPLT
;
A
#
# COMPACT_ATOMS: atom_id res chain seq x y z
N MET A 1 24.29 -24.33 1.79
CA MET A 1 24.39 -25.46 0.83
C MET A 1 23.44 -25.11 -0.30
N VAL A 2 23.94 -24.86 -1.52
CA VAL A 2 23.09 -24.38 -2.63
C VAL A 2 22.24 -25.55 -3.15
N GLN A 3 20.93 -25.35 -3.32
CA GLN A 3 20.05 -26.39 -3.87
C GLN A 3 20.26 -26.50 -5.39
N LEU A 4 20.31 -27.73 -5.91
CA LEU A 4 20.46 -27.99 -7.34
C LEU A 4 19.18 -28.61 -7.91
N TYR A 5 18.60 -27.94 -8.90
CA TYR A 5 17.46 -28.46 -9.66
C TYR A 5 17.88 -28.74 -11.11
N ASN A 6 17.52 -29.92 -11.62
CA ASN A 6 17.89 -30.35 -12.97
C ASN A 6 16.92 -29.80 -14.03
N LEU A 7 16.81 -28.48 -14.10
CA LEU A 7 15.97 -27.72 -15.04
C LEU A 7 16.81 -27.16 -16.19
N HIS A 8 16.22 -26.94 -17.36
CA HIS A 8 16.94 -26.55 -18.57
C HIS A 8 16.79 -25.06 -18.89
N PRO A 9 17.69 -24.17 -18.39
CA PRO A 9 17.60 -22.73 -18.69
C PRO A 9 18.06 -22.40 -20.12
N PHE A 10 18.79 -23.29 -20.78
CA PHE A 10 19.37 -23.09 -22.11
C PHE A 10 18.66 -23.93 -23.16
N GLY A 11 18.30 -23.30 -24.28
CA GLY A 11 17.64 -23.91 -25.43
C GLY A 11 18.63 -24.29 -26.53
N SER A 12 18.62 -23.54 -27.63
CA SER A 12 19.48 -23.81 -28.80
C SER A 12 20.78 -23.01 -28.77
N GLN A 13 21.83 -23.55 -29.40
CA GLN A 13 23.12 -22.89 -29.58
C GLN A 13 23.44 -22.70 -31.06
N GLN A 14 24.02 -21.56 -31.41
CA GLN A 14 24.46 -21.24 -32.77
C GLN A 14 25.86 -20.63 -32.75
N VAL A 15 26.67 -20.93 -33.77
CA VAL A 15 28.00 -20.35 -33.93
C VAL A 15 27.89 -19.10 -34.79
N VAL A 16 28.46 -17.98 -34.32
CA VAL A 16 28.53 -16.74 -35.09
C VAL A 16 29.54 -16.91 -36.22
N PRO A 17 29.17 -16.61 -37.48
CA PRO A 17 30.06 -16.79 -38.63
C PRO A 17 31.08 -15.64 -38.74
N CYS A 18 31.91 -15.46 -37.71
CA CYS A 18 32.99 -14.48 -37.71
C CYS A 18 34.09 -14.86 -38.72
N LYS A 19 34.60 -13.89 -39.48
CA LYS A 19 35.68 -14.15 -40.45
C LYS A 19 37.06 -14.18 -39.79
N GLN A 20 37.19 -13.55 -38.63
CA GLN A 20 38.45 -13.34 -37.92
C GLN A 20 38.27 -13.64 -36.43
N GLU A 21 39.37 -13.87 -35.72
CA GLU A 21 39.35 -14.15 -34.28
C GLU A 21 38.75 -12.94 -33.52
N PRO A 22 37.70 -13.15 -32.70
CA PRO A 22 37.11 -12.10 -31.88
C PRO A 22 38.02 -11.76 -30.70
N ALA A 23 38.40 -10.49 -30.56
CA ALA A 23 39.14 -9.99 -29.41
C ALA A 23 38.21 -9.53 -28.28
N HIS A 24 37.18 -8.76 -28.63
CA HIS A 24 36.18 -8.23 -27.70
C HIS A 24 34.82 -8.18 -28.39
N PHE A 25 33.74 -8.25 -27.61
CA PHE A 25 32.38 -8.12 -28.13
C PHE A 25 31.45 -7.42 -27.15
N CYS A 26 30.41 -6.78 -27.67
CA CYS A 26 29.33 -6.20 -26.88
C CYS A 26 28.01 -6.23 -27.67
N CYS A 27 26.89 -6.04 -26.97
CA CYS A 27 25.55 -6.11 -27.57
C CYS A 27 24.78 -4.79 -27.40
N GLY A 28 23.90 -4.49 -28.35
CA GLY A 28 22.94 -3.39 -28.21
C GLY A 28 21.99 -3.27 -29.39
N GLN A 29 20.76 -2.78 -29.15
CA GLN A 29 19.72 -2.57 -30.18
C GLN A 29 19.55 -3.72 -31.20
N ASP A 30 19.55 -4.97 -30.72
CA ASP A 30 19.43 -6.19 -31.54
C ASP A 30 20.63 -6.51 -32.42
N GLU A 31 21.78 -5.97 -32.03
CA GLU A 31 23.02 -6.09 -32.79
C GLU A 31 24.16 -6.57 -31.88
N LEU A 32 24.99 -7.46 -32.43
CA LEU A 32 26.21 -7.97 -31.84
C LEU A 32 27.40 -7.33 -32.55
N PHE A 33 28.23 -6.61 -31.79
CA PHE A 33 29.46 -6.00 -32.25
C PHE A 33 30.63 -6.89 -31.86
N VAL A 34 31.43 -7.29 -32.83
CA VAL A 34 32.61 -8.14 -32.64
C VAL A 34 33.84 -7.40 -33.14
N ALA A 35 34.71 -7.01 -32.22
CA ALA A 35 36.01 -6.43 -32.56
C ALA A 35 36.97 -7.55 -32.98
N CYS A 36 37.53 -7.44 -34.18
CA CYS A 36 38.48 -8.41 -34.68
C CYS A 36 39.85 -8.28 -34.00
N ALA A 37 40.64 -9.35 -34.03
CA ALA A 37 42.01 -9.39 -33.52
C ALA A 37 42.88 -8.23 -34.05
N ALA A 38 43.88 -7.83 -33.26
CA ALA A 38 44.63 -6.58 -33.42
C ALA A 38 45.21 -6.30 -34.83
N ALA A 39 45.40 -7.32 -35.66
CA ALA A 39 45.95 -7.20 -37.00
C ALA A 39 44.97 -6.57 -38.03
N SER A 40 43.66 -6.61 -37.80
CA SER A 40 42.66 -6.23 -38.82
C SER A 40 41.89 -4.95 -38.54
N CYS A 41 42.00 -4.36 -37.34
CA CYS A 41 41.45 -3.05 -36.97
C CYS A 41 40.02 -2.79 -37.50
N GLY A 42 39.08 -3.68 -37.17
CA GLY A 42 37.69 -3.56 -37.60
C GLY A 42 36.71 -4.19 -36.62
N VAL A 43 35.46 -3.76 -36.72
CA VAL A 43 34.32 -4.29 -35.96
C VAL A 43 33.32 -4.88 -36.96
N GLU A 44 33.06 -6.17 -36.82
CA GLU A 44 31.97 -6.86 -37.53
C GLU A 44 30.67 -6.70 -36.74
N VAL A 45 29.58 -6.42 -37.43
CA VAL A 45 28.26 -6.23 -36.83
C VAL A 45 27.29 -7.28 -37.36
N PHE A 46 26.58 -7.94 -36.45
CA PHE A 46 25.60 -8.97 -36.75
C PHE A 46 24.24 -8.59 -36.16
N ALA A 47 23.16 -8.81 -36.91
CA ALA A 47 21.79 -8.71 -36.41
C ALA A 47 21.42 -9.98 -35.64
N LEU A 48 20.93 -9.80 -34.41
CA LEU A 48 20.31 -10.82 -33.58
C LEU A 48 18.79 -10.74 -33.77
N ARG A 49 18.22 -11.61 -34.61
CA ARG A 49 16.75 -11.69 -34.76
C ARG A 49 16.15 -12.70 -33.77
N ASP A 50 14.89 -12.50 -33.39
CA ASP A 50 14.13 -13.28 -32.39
C ASP A 50 14.13 -14.82 -32.56
N GLN A 51 14.53 -15.35 -33.73
CA GLN A 51 14.68 -16.79 -33.98
C GLN A 51 16.11 -17.30 -33.76
N GLY A 52 16.96 -16.51 -33.09
CA GLY A 52 18.38 -16.81 -32.87
C GLY A 52 19.22 -16.77 -34.15
N ARG A 53 18.64 -16.36 -35.30
CA ARG A 53 19.38 -16.26 -36.56
C ARG A 53 20.29 -15.04 -36.51
N CYS A 54 21.58 -15.30 -36.66
CA CYS A 54 22.62 -14.29 -36.71
C CYS A 54 22.93 -13.96 -38.18
N GLU A 55 22.55 -12.76 -38.63
CA GLU A 55 22.82 -12.29 -40.00
C GLU A 55 23.90 -11.21 -39.98
N PRO A 56 24.95 -11.29 -40.84
CA PRO A 56 25.96 -10.24 -40.91
C PRO A 56 25.32 -8.96 -41.48
N LEU A 57 25.33 -7.87 -40.72
CA LEU A 57 24.84 -6.56 -41.14
C LEU A 57 25.92 -5.76 -41.87
N GLY A 58 27.18 -5.90 -41.49
CA GLY A 58 28.28 -5.16 -42.09
C GLY A 58 29.51 -5.12 -41.20
N SER A 59 30.46 -4.28 -41.56
CA SER A 59 31.67 -4.04 -40.77
C SER A 59 32.14 -2.61 -40.96
N PHE A 60 32.73 -2.03 -39.94
CA PHE A 60 33.41 -0.73 -40.03
C PHE A 60 34.85 -0.82 -39.50
N ALA A 61 35.73 0.01 -40.05
CA ALA A 61 37.13 0.05 -39.65
C ALA A 61 37.33 0.96 -38.43
N THR A 62 38.19 0.52 -37.51
CA THR A 62 38.64 1.34 -36.37
C THR A 62 40.00 1.98 -36.67
N LEU A 63 40.37 3.03 -35.93
CA LEU A 63 41.63 3.74 -36.15
C LEU A 63 42.85 3.07 -35.50
N GLY A 64 42.62 2.09 -34.62
CA GLY A 64 43.60 1.16 -34.06
C GLY A 64 42.93 -0.11 -33.51
N PRO A 65 43.72 -1.10 -33.05
CA PRO A 65 43.23 -2.27 -32.34
C PRO A 65 42.41 -1.89 -31.09
N VAL A 66 41.25 -2.52 -30.95
CA VAL A 66 40.31 -2.27 -29.84
C VAL A 66 40.72 -3.07 -28.61
N LEU A 67 40.90 -2.39 -27.47
CA LEU A 67 41.21 -2.99 -26.16
C LEU A 67 39.97 -3.17 -25.28
N ARG A 68 38.97 -2.29 -25.45
CA ARG A 68 37.67 -2.32 -24.77
C ARG A 68 36.63 -1.70 -25.68
N MET A 69 35.40 -2.21 -25.62
CA MET A 69 34.27 -1.72 -26.40
C MET A 69 32.99 -1.81 -25.59
N ALA A 70 32.13 -0.81 -25.72
CA ALA A 70 30.78 -0.82 -25.13
C ALA A 70 29.80 -0.11 -26.07
N HIS A 71 28.53 -0.52 -26.02
CA HIS A 71 27.46 0.10 -26.80
C HIS A 71 26.46 0.81 -25.87
N SER A 72 26.08 2.04 -26.21
CA SER A 72 25.03 2.78 -25.52
C SER A 72 23.71 2.62 -26.24
N ARG A 73 22.72 1.97 -25.61
CA ARG A 73 21.37 1.81 -26.19
C ARG A 73 20.66 3.16 -26.34
N THR A 74 20.74 4.01 -25.32
CA THR A 74 20.07 5.31 -25.25
C THR A 74 20.67 6.33 -26.21
N GLY A 75 22.00 6.28 -26.39
CA GLY A 75 22.71 7.16 -27.31
C GLY A 75 22.97 6.57 -28.71
N ASP A 76 22.70 5.28 -28.95
CA ASP A 76 22.97 4.59 -30.21
C ASP A 76 24.40 4.84 -30.76
N TYR A 77 25.40 4.67 -29.89
CA TYR A 77 26.81 4.81 -30.24
C TYR A 77 27.64 3.65 -29.69
N VAL A 78 28.71 3.31 -30.42
CA VAL A 78 29.73 2.35 -29.98
C VAL A 78 30.95 3.12 -29.52
N VAL A 79 31.38 2.92 -28.28
CA VAL A 79 32.59 3.53 -27.74
C VAL A 79 33.71 2.50 -27.64
N THR A 80 34.93 2.88 -28.01
CA THR A 80 36.11 2.02 -27.96
C THR A 80 37.27 2.71 -27.23
N ILE A 81 38.07 1.91 -26.55
CA ILE A 81 39.46 2.25 -26.22
C ILE A 81 40.33 1.56 -27.25
N GLU A 82 41.11 2.34 -27.98
CA GLU A 82 41.99 1.85 -29.05
C GLU A 82 43.45 2.16 -28.77
N GLU A 83 44.34 1.23 -29.11
CA GLU A 83 45.78 1.45 -29.04
C GLU A 83 46.33 1.89 -30.39
N LYS A 84 47.08 2.99 -30.43
CA LYS A 84 47.83 3.42 -31.61
C LYS A 84 49.16 4.01 -31.19
N ASN A 85 50.25 3.54 -31.78
CA ASN A 85 51.61 4.00 -31.47
C ASN A 85 51.96 3.95 -29.96
N ARG A 86 51.52 2.91 -29.24
CA ARG A 86 51.69 2.74 -27.77
C ARG A 86 50.96 3.78 -26.91
N ALA A 87 50.01 4.51 -27.48
CA ALA A 87 49.09 5.38 -26.74
C ALA A 87 47.65 4.88 -26.89
N THR A 88 46.84 5.03 -25.85
CA THR A 88 45.42 4.67 -25.85
C THR A 88 44.55 5.88 -26.13
N PHE A 89 43.53 5.70 -26.97
CA PHE A 89 42.61 6.75 -27.41
C PHE A 89 41.16 6.32 -27.17
N LEU A 90 40.33 7.26 -26.72
CA LEU A 90 38.90 7.08 -26.55
C LEU A 90 38.15 7.62 -27.77
N ARG A 91 37.34 6.78 -28.41
CA ARG A 91 36.57 7.14 -29.61
C ARG A 91 35.13 6.65 -29.51
N ALA A 92 34.18 7.46 -29.96
CA ALA A 92 32.79 7.05 -30.14
C ALA A 92 32.42 7.05 -31.62
N TYR A 93 31.82 5.96 -32.07
CA TYR A 93 31.36 5.71 -33.43
C TYR A 93 29.84 5.84 -33.47
N THR A 94 29.35 6.76 -34.29
CA THR A 94 27.92 7.03 -34.50
C THR A 94 27.56 6.86 -35.97
N ASN A 95 26.28 6.61 -36.27
CA ASN A 95 25.79 6.36 -37.64
C ASN A 95 26.55 5.24 -38.38
N TRP A 96 27.06 4.26 -37.63
CA TRP A 96 27.86 3.17 -38.19
C TRP A 96 27.03 2.28 -39.14
N ARG A 97 25.68 2.27 -39.01
CA ARG A 97 24.75 1.59 -39.93
C ARG A 97 24.84 2.09 -41.38
N CYS A 98 25.32 3.31 -41.62
CA CYS A 98 25.55 3.81 -42.99
C CYS A 98 26.59 2.96 -43.75
N MET A 99 27.52 2.32 -43.04
CA MET A 99 28.52 1.43 -43.63
C MET A 99 27.89 0.14 -44.17
N SER A 100 26.84 -0.37 -43.50
CA SER A 100 26.04 -1.51 -43.97
C SER A 100 25.23 -1.18 -45.22
N ALA A 101 24.83 0.09 -45.40
CA ALA A 101 24.11 0.57 -46.57
C ALA A 101 25.01 0.86 -47.79
N GLY A 102 26.32 0.59 -47.70
CA GLY A 102 27.28 0.77 -48.79
C GLY A 102 27.93 2.16 -48.88
N SER A 103 27.74 3.03 -47.89
CA SER A 103 28.48 4.29 -47.78
C SER A 103 29.94 4.01 -47.39
N SER A 104 30.88 4.76 -47.97
CA SER A 104 32.31 4.72 -47.61
C SER A 104 32.79 5.99 -46.90
N ARG A 105 31.87 6.92 -46.59
CA ARG A 105 32.19 8.23 -46.02
C ARG A 105 32.30 8.13 -44.51
N VAL A 106 33.43 8.61 -43.99
CA VAL A 106 33.72 8.69 -42.56
C VAL A 106 34.17 10.10 -42.22
N CYS A 107 33.55 10.70 -41.21
CA CYS A 107 33.92 12.00 -40.66
C CYS A 107 34.59 11.81 -39.30
N VAL A 108 35.75 12.41 -39.07
CA VAL A 108 36.42 12.40 -37.76
C VAL A 108 36.34 13.80 -37.17
N ARG A 109 35.88 13.91 -35.92
CA ARG A 109 35.72 15.18 -35.22
C ARG A 109 36.09 15.06 -33.75
N MET A 110 36.48 16.17 -33.14
CA MET A 110 36.71 16.25 -31.70
C MET A 110 35.41 16.52 -30.95
N VAL A 111 35.31 16.06 -29.71
CA VAL A 111 34.23 16.43 -28.77
C VAL A 111 34.11 17.95 -28.67
N GLY A 112 32.88 18.49 -28.77
CA GLY A 112 32.60 19.91 -28.61
C GLY A 112 33.03 20.81 -29.78
N HIS A 113 33.49 20.23 -30.90
CA HIS A 113 33.84 20.99 -32.10
C HIS A 113 32.58 21.55 -32.78
N LYS A 114 32.46 22.88 -32.88
CA LYS A 114 31.30 23.53 -33.53
C LYS A 114 31.23 23.14 -35.01
N MET A 115 30.09 22.61 -35.45
CA MET A 115 29.84 22.31 -36.86
C MET A 115 29.36 23.56 -37.59
N GLU A 116 29.95 23.86 -38.75
CA GLU A 116 29.50 24.94 -39.64
C GLU A 116 28.23 24.54 -40.42
N GLU A 117 27.38 25.52 -40.75
CA GLU A 117 26.06 25.30 -41.37
C GLU A 117 26.11 24.66 -42.78
N SER A 118 27.29 24.61 -43.42
CA SER A 118 27.50 24.07 -44.78
C SER A 118 27.43 22.55 -44.91
N TYR A 119 27.21 21.80 -43.83
CA TYR A 119 27.31 20.33 -43.79
C TYR A 119 25.97 19.56 -43.96
N SER A 120 24.88 20.24 -44.31
CA SER A 120 23.51 19.84 -43.94
C SER A 120 23.03 18.44 -44.38
N GLU A 121 23.16 18.01 -45.64
CA GLU A 121 22.57 16.72 -46.06
C GLU A 121 23.51 15.51 -45.94
N THR A 122 24.81 15.72 -46.13
CA THR A 122 25.81 14.62 -46.18
C THR A 122 26.06 13.92 -44.84
N LEU A 123 25.69 14.54 -43.71
CA LEU A 123 25.93 14.03 -42.36
C LEU A 123 25.04 12.82 -42.00
N LYS A 124 23.86 12.70 -42.61
CA LYS A 124 22.94 11.55 -42.38
C LYS A 124 23.40 10.26 -43.06
N GLU A 125 24.21 10.37 -44.10
CA GLU A 125 24.66 9.23 -44.93
C GLU A 125 26.14 8.84 -44.68
N GLN A 126 26.76 9.39 -43.63
CA GLN A 126 28.16 9.11 -43.28
C GLN A 126 28.30 8.71 -41.82
N MET A 127 29.28 7.85 -41.55
CA MET A 127 29.67 7.46 -40.21
C MET A 127 30.50 8.59 -39.57
N SER A 128 30.26 8.88 -38.28
CA SER A 128 31.02 9.90 -37.54
C SER A 128 31.81 9.26 -36.41
N ILE A 129 33.08 9.66 -36.29
CA ILE A 129 34.02 9.28 -35.24
C ILE A 129 34.25 10.51 -34.38
N VAL A 130 33.88 10.41 -33.11
CA VAL A 130 34.08 11.45 -32.10
C VAL A 130 35.29 11.08 -31.25
N GLU A 131 36.39 11.78 -31.41
CA GLU A 131 37.59 11.60 -30.61
C GLU A 131 37.50 12.41 -29.30
N MET A 132 37.70 11.73 -28.17
CA MET A 132 37.60 12.29 -26.83
C MET A 132 38.99 12.37 -26.19
N PRO A 133 39.69 13.51 -26.25
CA PRO A 133 41.04 13.63 -25.71
C PRO A 133 41.00 13.62 -24.18
N LEU A 134 41.84 12.78 -23.59
CA LEU A 134 41.99 12.63 -22.14
C LEU A 134 43.41 13.02 -21.73
N SER A 135 43.56 13.57 -20.51
CA SER A 135 44.88 13.88 -19.95
C SER A 135 45.67 12.61 -19.59
N ASP A 136 44.94 11.57 -19.21
CA ASP A 136 45.45 10.30 -18.72
C ASP A 136 44.93 9.16 -19.62
N PRO A 137 45.69 8.07 -19.80
CA PRO A 137 45.27 6.98 -20.67
C PRO A 137 44.01 6.29 -20.10
N PRO A 138 42.96 6.10 -20.92
CA PRO A 138 41.75 5.39 -20.50
C PRO A 138 42.04 3.90 -20.29
N LEU A 139 41.49 3.34 -19.20
CA LEU A 139 41.65 1.93 -18.78
C LEU A 139 40.36 1.13 -18.97
N CYS A 140 39.23 1.71 -18.57
CA CYS A 140 37.92 1.06 -18.61
C CYS A 140 36.81 2.07 -18.92
N ILE A 141 35.67 1.58 -19.42
CA ILE A 141 34.54 2.41 -19.89
C ILE A 141 33.22 1.79 -19.46
N SER A 142 32.22 2.63 -19.19
CA SER A 142 30.84 2.21 -18.90
C SER A 142 29.84 3.20 -19.49
N CYS A 143 28.81 2.69 -20.18
CA CYS A 143 27.72 3.49 -20.73
C CYS A 143 26.51 3.42 -19.80
N CYS A 144 25.95 4.58 -19.43
CA CYS A 144 24.77 4.65 -18.59
C CYS A 144 23.53 4.13 -19.34
N PRO A 145 22.85 3.07 -18.86
CA PRO A 145 21.65 2.56 -19.52
C PRO A 145 20.46 3.52 -19.45
N VAL A 146 20.46 4.49 -18.52
CA VAL A 146 19.38 5.47 -18.33
C VAL A 146 19.58 6.69 -19.24
N SER A 147 20.71 7.38 -19.10
CA SER A 147 20.95 8.67 -19.77
C SER A 147 21.71 8.56 -21.09
N GLY A 148 22.39 7.43 -21.33
CA GLY A 148 23.34 7.31 -22.44
C GLY A 148 24.66 8.05 -22.21
N ASN A 149 24.90 8.60 -21.02
CA ASN A 149 26.17 9.22 -20.65
C ASN A 149 27.31 8.19 -20.58
N LEU A 150 28.54 8.62 -20.82
CA LEU A 150 29.73 7.79 -20.81
C LEU A 150 30.59 8.10 -19.57
N LEU A 151 30.98 7.06 -18.84
CA LEU A 151 31.97 7.13 -17.76
C LEU A 151 33.26 6.44 -18.20
N VAL A 152 34.40 7.07 -17.94
CA VAL A 152 35.72 6.58 -18.32
C VAL A 152 36.63 6.52 -17.11
N GLY A 153 37.17 5.34 -16.81
CA GLY A 153 38.16 5.15 -15.76
C GLY A 153 39.57 5.36 -16.29
N CYS A 154 40.32 6.24 -15.63
CA CYS A 154 41.75 6.50 -15.83
C CYS A 154 42.50 6.15 -14.53
N LYS A 155 43.85 6.15 -14.57
CA LYS A 155 44.68 5.68 -13.45
C LYS A 155 44.29 6.22 -12.07
N ASN A 156 43.99 7.52 -11.94
CA ASN A 156 43.58 8.16 -10.67
C ASN A 156 42.33 9.05 -10.84
N LYS A 157 41.57 8.90 -11.94
CA LYS A 157 40.47 9.81 -12.27
C LYS A 157 39.34 9.06 -12.96
N LEU A 158 38.11 9.46 -12.69
CA LEU A 158 36.95 9.09 -13.49
C LEU A 158 36.46 10.32 -14.25
N VAL A 159 36.32 10.20 -15.56
CA VAL A 159 35.86 11.30 -16.43
C VAL A 159 34.47 10.96 -16.94
N MET A 160 33.51 11.84 -16.67
CA MET A 160 32.13 11.73 -17.13
C MET A 160 31.90 12.62 -18.36
N PHE A 161 31.35 12.03 -19.40
CA PHE A 161 30.87 12.70 -20.60
C PHE A 161 29.34 12.60 -20.66
N CYS A 162 28.68 13.76 -20.57
CA CYS A 162 27.25 13.88 -20.78
C CYS A 162 26.93 13.82 -22.27
N LEU A 163 25.93 13.01 -22.63
CA LEU A 163 25.42 12.93 -23.99
C LEU A 163 24.64 14.20 -24.34
N LYS A 164 24.94 14.81 -25.49
CA LYS A 164 24.24 15.98 -26.01
C LYS A 164 23.76 15.75 -27.44
N TYR A 165 22.57 16.25 -27.74
CA TYR A 165 22.05 16.31 -29.11
C TYR A 165 22.14 17.76 -29.58
N LEU A 166 23.05 18.03 -30.51
CA LEU A 166 23.24 19.34 -31.11
C LEU A 166 22.28 19.48 -32.30
N VAL A 167 21.37 20.46 -32.22
CA VAL A 167 20.49 20.83 -33.34
C VAL A 167 21.28 21.74 -34.27
N ILE A 168 21.65 21.23 -35.45
CA ILE A 168 22.37 22.02 -36.47
C ILE A 168 21.36 22.80 -37.32
N ASN A 169 20.25 22.16 -37.70
CA ASN A 169 19.12 22.74 -38.46
C ASN A 169 17.81 22.08 -38.00
N GLN A 170 16.64 22.63 -38.37
CA GLN A 170 15.30 22.12 -37.96
C GLN A 170 15.08 20.61 -38.19
N ASN A 171 15.81 19.99 -39.14
CA ASN A 171 15.66 18.58 -39.51
C ASN A 171 16.90 17.70 -39.20
N LEU A 172 17.91 18.24 -38.51
CA LEU A 172 19.22 17.59 -38.30
C LEU A 172 19.71 17.76 -36.86
N THR A 173 19.67 16.66 -36.12
CA THR A 173 20.30 16.50 -34.82
C THR A 173 21.56 15.65 -34.96
N VAL A 174 22.66 16.10 -34.37
CA VAL A 174 23.92 15.36 -34.33
C VAL A 174 24.25 15.06 -32.88
N LEU A 175 24.59 13.80 -32.62
CA LEU A 175 25.05 13.35 -31.32
C LEU A 175 26.45 13.88 -31.06
N ASP A 176 26.66 14.51 -29.91
CA ASP A 176 27.95 14.90 -29.37
C ASP A 176 28.04 14.65 -27.86
N PHE A 177 29.18 14.95 -27.26
CA PHE A 177 29.42 14.82 -25.83
C PHE A 177 29.86 16.14 -25.21
N GLU A 178 29.58 16.32 -23.93
CA GLU A 178 30.19 17.36 -23.12
C GLU A 178 30.90 16.70 -21.94
N ARG A 179 32.17 17.04 -21.72
CA ARG A 179 32.85 16.65 -20.49
C ARG A 179 32.26 17.45 -19.33
N SER A 180 31.52 16.79 -18.46
CA SER A 180 30.74 17.43 -17.40
C SER A 180 31.46 17.42 -16.05
N LEU A 181 32.03 16.27 -15.67
CA LEU A 181 32.58 16.05 -14.33
C LEU A 181 33.84 15.18 -14.39
N ILE A 182 34.86 15.57 -13.63
CA ILE A 182 36.04 14.76 -13.35
C ILE A 182 36.07 14.47 -11.85
N LEU A 183 36.10 13.18 -11.49
CA LEU A 183 36.29 12.72 -10.12
C LEU A 183 37.75 12.29 -9.98
N HIS A 184 38.55 13.00 -9.19
CA HIS A 184 39.89 12.54 -8.84
C HIS A 184 39.78 11.59 -7.65
N ILE A 185 40.29 10.38 -7.82
CA ILE A 185 40.30 9.33 -6.80
C ILE A 185 41.76 8.95 -6.58
N ASP A 186 42.35 9.50 -5.51
CA ASP A 186 43.76 9.25 -5.23
C ASP A 186 43.98 7.82 -4.73
N ASN A 187 45.14 7.25 -5.07
CA ASN A 187 45.59 5.91 -4.65
C ASN A 187 44.72 4.71 -5.09
N ILE A 188 43.77 4.91 -6.00
CA ILE A 188 42.91 3.86 -6.52
C ILE A 188 43.05 3.77 -8.04
N ILE A 189 43.48 2.61 -8.54
CA ILE A 189 43.51 2.31 -9.97
C ILE A 189 42.26 1.49 -10.31
N PRO A 190 41.33 2.02 -11.12
CA PRO A 190 40.10 1.32 -11.46
C PRO A 190 40.39 0.14 -12.39
N ALA A 191 40.02 -1.07 -11.97
CA ALA A 191 40.05 -2.28 -12.81
C ALA A 191 38.80 -2.32 -13.70
N GLU A 192 37.61 -2.18 -13.10
CA GLU A 192 36.34 -2.05 -13.80
C GLU A 192 35.52 -0.88 -13.24
N VAL A 193 34.65 -0.32 -14.08
CA VAL A 193 33.70 0.73 -13.69
C VAL A 193 32.32 0.38 -14.21
N ALA A 194 31.30 0.67 -13.41
CA ALA A 194 29.90 0.57 -13.81
C ALA A 194 29.19 1.89 -13.48
N PHE A 195 28.37 2.37 -14.41
CA PHE A 195 27.66 3.64 -14.25
C PHE A 195 26.17 3.50 -14.55
N CYS A 196 25.32 3.80 -13.58
CA CYS A 196 23.88 3.75 -13.74
C CYS A 196 23.19 4.75 -12.83
N ALA A 197 22.24 5.54 -13.36
CA ALA A 197 21.37 6.43 -12.58
C ALA A 197 22.10 7.25 -11.49
N ARG A 198 23.18 7.96 -11.87
CA ARG A 198 24.03 8.77 -10.96
C ARG A 198 24.80 7.98 -9.88
N HIS A 199 24.78 6.66 -9.94
CA HIS A 199 25.62 5.79 -9.14
C HIS A 199 26.78 5.28 -9.99
N ILE A 200 27.99 5.37 -9.44
CA ILE A 200 29.23 4.92 -10.03
C ILE A 200 29.76 3.80 -9.13
N ALA A 201 29.98 2.62 -9.67
CA ALA A 201 30.74 1.58 -8.98
C ALA A 201 32.12 1.45 -9.62
N VAL A 202 33.14 1.26 -8.79
CA VAL A 202 34.55 1.11 -9.16
C VAL A 202 35.09 -0.11 -8.44
N THR A 203 35.79 -0.99 -9.16
CA THR A 203 36.56 -2.07 -8.53
C THR A 203 38.05 -1.79 -8.60
N THR A 204 38.76 -2.20 -7.56
CA THR A 204 40.20 -2.45 -7.59
C THR A 204 40.42 -3.96 -7.64
N GLU A 205 41.63 -4.44 -7.33
CA GLU A 205 41.87 -5.89 -7.24
C GLU A 205 41.06 -6.55 -6.13
N LEU A 206 40.79 -5.84 -5.03
CA LEU A 206 40.15 -6.39 -3.83
C LEU A 206 38.99 -5.54 -3.29
N ASP A 207 38.96 -4.24 -3.55
CA ASP A 207 37.92 -3.35 -3.03
C ASP A 207 36.87 -2.99 -4.09
N VAL A 208 35.62 -2.86 -3.66
CA VAL A 208 34.55 -2.24 -4.45
C VAL A 208 34.14 -0.93 -3.79
N LEU A 209 34.13 0.14 -4.57
CA LEU A 209 33.72 1.48 -4.17
C LEU A 209 32.47 1.88 -4.95
N ILE A 210 31.37 2.17 -4.26
CA ILE A 210 30.16 2.72 -4.90
C ILE A 210 29.99 4.17 -4.49
N LEU A 211 29.89 5.07 -5.45
CA LEU A 211 29.72 6.51 -5.31
C LEU A 211 28.33 6.92 -5.79
N LYS A 212 27.57 7.63 -4.97
CA LYS A 212 26.31 8.27 -5.37
C LYS A 212 26.53 9.76 -5.60
N LEU A 213 26.16 10.26 -6.77
CA LEU A 213 26.21 11.68 -7.12
C LEU A 213 24.88 12.35 -6.78
N GLU A 214 24.85 13.20 -5.76
CA GLU A 214 23.68 14.00 -5.34
C GLU A 214 23.79 15.44 -5.82
N LEU A 215 22.71 15.99 -6.38
CA LEU A 215 22.64 17.38 -6.84
C LEU A 215 22.16 18.28 -5.70
N LEU A 216 22.97 19.25 -5.28
CA LEU A 216 22.55 20.31 -4.37
C LEU A 216 21.93 21.45 -5.18
N GLN A 217 20.62 21.61 -5.11
CA GLN A 217 19.97 22.85 -5.56
C GLN A 217 20.24 23.92 -4.51
N GLN A 218 20.90 25.00 -4.90
CA GLN A 218 21.10 26.15 -4.04
C GLN A 218 19.73 26.80 -3.82
N GLY A 219 19.10 26.50 -2.68
CA GLY A 219 17.96 27.28 -2.21
C GLY A 219 18.37 28.75 -2.17
N ALA A 220 17.57 29.60 -2.80
CA ALA A 220 17.66 31.03 -2.62
C ALA A 220 17.23 31.35 -1.18
N ASP A 221 18.16 31.15 -0.25
CA ASP A 221 18.25 31.76 1.08
C ASP A 221 19.35 31.04 1.86
N ASN A 222 20.58 31.57 1.75
CA ASN A 222 21.50 31.75 2.87
C ASN A 222 22.81 32.34 2.35
N THR A 223 22.88 33.67 2.46
CA THR A 223 24.15 34.40 2.44
C THR A 223 24.84 34.11 3.77
N GLY A 224 25.90 33.29 3.78
CA GLY A 224 26.59 32.98 5.03
C GLY A 224 27.74 31.98 4.93
N GLN A 225 28.89 32.46 4.47
CA GLN A 225 30.24 32.08 4.93
C GLN A 225 30.67 30.60 4.85
N CYS A 226 31.42 30.32 3.79
CA CYS A 226 32.43 29.28 3.75
C CYS A 226 33.72 29.82 4.41
N ALA A 227 34.05 29.40 5.64
CA ALA A 227 35.40 29.33 6.22
C ALA A 227 35.36 28.89 7.71
N HIS A 228 36.07 27.80 8.03
CA HIS A 228 36.70 27.43 9.31
C HIS A 228 36.00 27.69 10.67
N SER A 229 35.69 26.61 11.40
CA SER A 229 35.81 26.51 12.87
C SER A 229 35.76 25.03 13.26
N ALA A 230 36.85 24.35 13.62
CA ALA A 230 37.53 24.41 14.91
C ALA A 230 36.56 24.34 16.10
N SER A 231 36.48 23.13 16.70
CA SER A 231 36.19 22.79 18.10
C SER A 231 35.32 23.74 18.94
N THR A 232 34.22 23.23 19.47
CA THR A 232 33.95 23.42 20.90
C THR A 232 33.18 22.25 21.49
N LEU A 233 33.74 21.78 22.59
CA LEU A 233 33.29 20.80 23.56
C LEU A 233 32.06 21.36 24.31
N GLU A 234 30.99 20.58 24.44
CA GLU A 234 30.04 20.75 25.54
C GLU A 234 29.90 19.40 26.27
N GLU A 235 30.31 19.40 27.54
CA GLU A 235 30.17 18.32 28.51
C GLU A 235 28.68 18.05 28.81
N PRO A 236 28.26 16.80 29.03
CA PRO A 236 27.16 16.50 29.89
C PRO A 236 27.66 16.10 31.28
N VAL A 237 27.01 16.70 32.28
CA VAL A 237 27.18 16.53 33.72
C VAL A 237 26.98 15.07 34.15
N ASP A 238 27.91 14.60 34.98
CA ASP A 238 27.90 13.32 35.70
C ASP A 238 26.60 13.04 36.48
N ARG A 239 26.13 11.79 36.37
CA ARG A 239 25.69 11.00 37.53
C ARG A 239 26.16 9.55 37.40
N ASP A 240 26.97 9.17 38.37
CA ASP A 240 27.51 7.85 38.70
C ASP A 240 26.50 6.68 38.56
N GLU A 241 26.97 5.58 37.98
CA GLU A 241 27.11 4.27 38.68
C GLU A 241 27.97 3.27 37.87
N GLY A 242 29.20 2.98 38.35
CA GLY A 242 29.86 1.67 38.25
C GLY A 242 30.74 1.34 37.02
N PRO A 243 32.07 1.10 37.20
CA PRO A 243 33.00 0.82 36.11
C PRO A 243 33.20 -0.68 35.86
N SER A 244 33.25 -1.09 34.59
CA SER A 244 34.10 -2.21 34.14
C SER A 244 34.98 -1.75 32.98
N THR A 245 36.18 -1.34 33.36
CA THR A 245 37.33 -1.15 32.49
C THR A 245 37.63 -2.41 31.69
N HIS A 246 37.59 -2.34 30.36
CA HIS A 246 38.62 -2.94 29.53
C HIS A 246 39.00 -1.97 28.41
N THR A 247 39.96 -1.12 28.77
CA THR A 247 40.84 -0.36 27.89
C THR A 247 41.49 -1.32 26.87
N LEU A 248 41.24 -1.13 25.59
CA LEU A 248 42.11 -1.70 24.54
C LEU A 248 43.13 -0.62 24.17
N GLN A 249 44.26 -0.66 24.86
CA GLN A 249 45.50 -0.05 24.39
C GLN A 249 45.94 -0.80 23.12
N PHE A 250 46.29 -0.03 22.10
CA PHE A 250 47.03 -0.47 20.94
C PHE A 250 48.36 -1.11 21.38
N GLU A 251 48.47 -2.42 21.20
CA GLU A 251 49.77 -3.07 20.98
C GLU A 251 49.94 -3.30 19.48
N SER A 252 51.00 -2.69 18.96
CA SER A 252 51.62 -2.98 17.68
C SER A 252 51.95 -4.48 17.55
N ASP A 253 51.71 -5.03 16.37
CA ASP A 253 51.99 -6.40 15.92
C ASP A 253 51.12 -7.53 16.49
N GLU A 254 49.82 -7.53 16.19
CA GLU A 254 49.02 -8.77 16.15
C GLU A 254 47.85 -8.65 15.14
N PHE A 255 47.73 -9.63 14.24
CA PHE A 255 46.74 -9.66 13.16
C PHE A 255 45.31 -9.69 13.71
N VAL A 256 44.54 -8.63 13.49
CA VAL A 256 43.08 -8.65 13.71
C VAL A 256 42.45 -9.43 12.55
N ILE A 257 42.08 -10.68 12.80
CA ILE A 257 41.23 -11.45 11.89
C ILE A 257 39.80 -10.93 12.06
N CYS A 258 39.38 -10.02 11.18
CA CYS A 258 37.98 -9.62 11.04
C CYS A 258 37.19 -10.80 10.41
N GLN A 259 36.14 -11.28 11.09
CA GLN A 259 35.33 -12.43 10.66
C GLN A 259 34.14 -12.08 9.75
N LYS A 260 34.02 -10.83 9.27
CA LYS A 260 32.95 -10.37 8.37
C LYS A 260 33.47 -9.25 7.44
N PRO A 261 32.93 -9.11 6.21
CA PRO A 261 33.21 -7.95 5.36
C PRO A 261 32.88 -6.66 6.13
N VAL A 262 33.79 -5.69 6.11
CA VAL A 262 33.59 -4.40 6.78
C VAL A 262 32.84 -3.49 5.82
N GLU A 263 31.55 -3.30 6.09
CA GLU A 263 30.69 -2.36 5.37
C GLU A 263 30.80 -0.99 6.04
N LEU A 264 31.29 0.01 5.32
CA LEU A 264 31.38 1.39 5.82
C LEU A 264 30.30 2.24 5.17
N LEU A 265 29.31 2.66 5.98
CA LEU A 265 28.14 3.43 5.54
C LEU A 265 28.17 4.85 6.14
N GLY A 266 27.66 5.85 5.42
CA GLY A 266 27.30 7.15 6.01
C GLY A 266 28.47 7.88 6.68
N GLU A 267 28.34 8.27 7.96
CA GLU A 267 29.40 9.00 8.67
C GLU A 267 30.64 8.16 8.95
N GLU A 268 30.50 6.83 9.07
CA GLU A 268 31.61 5.89 9.23
C GLU A 268 32.46 5.80 7.96
N SER A 269 31.89 6.17 6.81
CA SER A 269 32.69 6.34 5.60
C SER A 269 33.74 7.43 5.78
N LYS A 270 33.56 8.47 6.62
CA LYS A 270 34.61 9.49 6.88
C LYS A 270 35.90 8.91 7.45
N LEU A 271 35.87 7.68 7.99
CA LEU A 271 37.03 6.94 8.48
C LEU A 271 37.87 6.30 7.36
N CYS A 272 37.31 6.12 6.16
CA CYS A 272 38.09 5.75 4.98
C CYS A 272 38.82 7.00 4.47
N GLU A 273 40.13 7.03 4.61
CA GLU A 273 40.99 8.14 4.15
C GLU A 273 41.14 8.19 2.61
N ILE A 274 40.09 7.93 1.82
CA ILE A 274 40.12 8.04 0.35
C ILE A 274 39.64 9.44 -0.04
N PRO A 275 40.53 10.39 -0.38
CA PRO A 275 40.10 11.72 -0.81
C PRO A 275 39.50 11.61 -2.23
N ILE A 276 38.26 12.08 -2.38
CA ILE A 276 37.61 12.25 -3.68
C ILE A 276 37.42 13.74 -3.90
N THR A 277 38.02 14.28 -4.96
CA THR A 277 37.83 15.68 -5.34
C THR A 277 37.06 15.76 -6.65
N LEU A 278 36.12 16.71 -6.71
CA LEU A 278 35.22 16.91 -7.86
C LEU A 278 35.65 18.15 -8.62
N GLU A 279 35.88 18.01 -9.91
CA GLU A 279 36.16 19.10 -10.84
C GLU A 279 35.05 19.14 -11.89
N SER A 280 34.18 20.16 -11.82
CA SER A 280 33.17 20.41 -12.85
C SER A 280 33.82 21.12 -14.04
N THR A 281 33.62 20.59 -15.25
CA THR A 281 34.22 21.14 -16.48
C THR A 281 33.21 21.77 -17.44
N GLY A 282 31.95 21.90 -17.02
CA GLY A 282 30.89 22.55 -17.81
C GLY A 282 31.02 24.07 -17.90
N LEU A 283 30.51 24.67 -18.98
CA LEU A 283 30.41 26.13 -19.12
C LEU A 283 29.38 26.68 -18.12
N ALA A 284 29.76 27.71 -17.36
CA ALA A 284 29.00 28.30 -16.24
C ALA A 284 27.68 29.03 -16.61
N THR A 285 26.99 28.62 -17.68
CA THR A 285 25.82 29.35 -18.20
C THR A 285 24.46 28.81 -17.77
N GLU A 286 24.37 27.66 -17.10
CA GLU A 286 23.18 27.24 -16.37
C GLU A 286 23.65 26.62 -15.04
N GLY A 287 22.94 26.92 -13.94
CA GLY A 287 23.42 26.86 -12.54
C GLY A 287 24.44 25.76 -12.23
N THR A 288 25.55 26.15 -11.58
CA THR A 288 26.62 25.24 -11.19
C THR A 288 26.05 24.10 -10.34
N GLU A 289 25.90 22.93 -10.95
CA GLU A 289 25.44 21.72 -10.29
C GLU A 289 26.51 21.30 -9.27
N TYR A 290 26.25 21.52 -7.99
CA TYR A 290 27.10 21.04 -6.91
C TYR A 290 26.80 19.56 -6.68
N PHE A 291 27.81 18.72 -6.86
CA PHE A 291 27.72 17.28 -6.61
C PHE A 291 28.23 16.96 -5.21
N GLN A 292 27.43 16.27 -4.40
CA GLN A 292 27.90 15.61 -3.18
C GLN A 292 28.10 14.12 -3.47
N VAL A 293 29.23 13.55 -3.03
CA VAL A 293 29.54 12.13 -3.17
C VAL A 293 29.32 11.44 -1.83
N ARG A 294 28.44 10.44 -1.81
CA ARG A 294 28.41 9.43 -0.74
C ARG A 294 29.11 8.18 -1.25
N TYR A 295 29.92 7.53 -0.43
CA TYR A 295 30.61 6.33 -0.84
C TYR A 295 30.41 5.15 0.10
N LEU A 296 30.55 3.95 -0.48
CA LEU A 296 30.43 2.65 0.17
C LEU A 296 31.64 1.83 -0.24
N ARG A 297 32.41 1.30 0.72
CA ARG A 297 33.52 0.39 0.45
C ARG A 297 33.15 -1.01 0.89
N PHE A 298 33.33 -1.98 0.01
CA PHE A 298 33.21 -3.40 0.31
C PHE A 298 34.59 -4.03 0.25
N THR A 299 35.04 -4.58 1.38
CA THR A 299 36.27 -5.37 1.46
C THR A 299 35.89 -6.84 1.67
N PRO A 300 36.21 -7.75 0.74
CA PRO A 300 35.84 -9.15 0.85
C PRO A 300 36.60 -9.85 1.98
N ASP A 301 35.92 -10.76 2.67
CA ASP A 301 36.52 -11.59 3.72
C ASP A 301 37.51 -12.61 3.10
N GLN A 302 38.78 -12.49 3.46
CA GLN A 302 39.86 -13.37 2.99
C GLN A 302 40.03 -14.63 3.86
N SER A 303 39.32 -14.73 4.99
CA SER A 303 39.47 -15.83 5.94
C SER A 303 39.16 -17.25 5.42
N PRO A 304 38.26 -17.49 4.42
CA PRO A 304 37.97 -18.84 3.95
C PRO A 304 39.01 -19.40 2.96
N PHE A 305 39.81 -18.54 2.34
CA PHE A 305 40.70 -18.88 1.23
C PHE A 305 42.14 -18.56 1.63
N GLY A 306 42.90 -19.57 2.04
CA GLY A 306 44.32 -19.41 2.39
C GLY A 306 45.07 -18.65 1.29
N PHE A 307 45.84 -17.62 1.67
CA PHE A 307 46.59 -16.71 0.81
C PHE A 307 46.97 -17.33 -0.55
N CYS A 308 46.27 -16.91 -1.60
CA CYS A 308 46.60 -17.28 -2.97
C CYS A 308 46.55 -16.02 -3.83
N GLU A 309 47.51 -15.85 -4.74
CA GLU A 309 47.62 -14.75 -5.73
C GLU A 309 46.41 -14.66 -6.70
N GLU A 310 45.39 -15.51 -6.49
CA GLU A 310 44.22 -15.71 -7.34
C GLU A 310 42.92 -15.09 -6.79
N THR A 311 42.96 -14.19 -5.81
CA THR A 311 41.76 -13.61 -5.16
C THR A 311 41.29 -12.28 -5.77
N LYS A 312 41.49 -12.06 -7.07
CA LYS A 312 41.12 -10.80 -7.73
C LYS A 312 39.63 -10.74 -8.10
N LEU A 313 38.99 -9.60 -7.87
CA LEU A 313 37.64 -9.31 -8.37
C LEU A 313 37.62 -9.36 -9.90
N HIS A 314 36.61 -10.01 -10.49
CA HIS A 314 36.59 -10.29 -11.93
C HIS A 314 35.24 -10.06 -12.63
N SER A 315 34.29 -9.36 -12.01
CA SER A 315 33.08 -8.84 -12.68
C SER A 315 32.42 -7.78 -11.80
N LEU A 316 32.02 -6.63 -12.38
CA LEU A 316 31.23 -5.58 -11.72
C LEU A 316 30.05 -5.13 -12.58
N GLN A 317 28.84 -5.13 -12.01
CA GLN A 317 27.61 -4.70 -12.70
C GLN A 317 26.69 -3.88 -11.78
N LEU A 318 26.11 -2.81 -12.35
CA LEU A 318 24.98 -2.09 -11.78
C LEU A 318 23.72 -2.42 -12.60
N LEU A 319 22.73 -3.05 -11.96
CA LEU A 319 21.48 -3.47 -12.60
C LEU A 319 20.32 -2.59 -12.09
N PRO A 320 19.77 -1.70 -12.93
CA PRO A 320 18.56 -0.95 -12.60
C PRO A 320 17.30 -1.78 -12.85
N VAL A 321 16.33 -1.68 -11.94
CA VAL A 321 14.94 -2.12 -12.13
C VAL A 321 14.06 -0.88 -12.15
N TYR A 322 13.12 -0.82 -13.09
CA TYR A 322 12.29 0.36 -13.32
C TYR A 322 10.84 0.08 -12.95
N GLN A 323 10.14 1.10 -12.47
CA GLN A 323 8.69 1.09 -12.35
C GLN A 323 8.07 1.53 -13.67
N THR A 324 7.02 0.82 -14.11
CA THR A 324 6.24 1.23 -15.29
C THR A 324 5.08 2.11 -14.83
N GLY A 325 5.32 3.42 -14.73
CA GLY A 325 4.26 4.40 -14.48
C GLY A 325 3.61 4.87 -15.79
N SER A 326 2.28 4.84 -15.88
CA SER A 326 1.55 5.57 -16.92
C SER A 326 1.23 6.98 -16.41
N SER A 327 2.09 7.95 -16.68
CA SER A 327 1.73 9.36 -16.44
C SER A 327 0.98 9.91 -17.64
N VAL A 328 -0.28 10.34 -17.47
CA VAL A 328 -1.03 11.07 -18.50
C VAL A 328 -0.55 12.52 -18.49
N THR A 329 0.16 12.97 -19.53
CA THR A 329 0.44 14.39 -19.72
C THR A 329 -0.77 15.11 -20.33
N ALA A 330 -0.95 16.40 -20.02
CA ALA A 330 -2.07 17.24 -20.51
C ALA A 330 -2.13 17.40 -22.05
N HIS A 331 -1.16 16.86 -22.76
CA HIS A 331 -1.17 16.61 -24.20
C HIS A 331 -1.09 15.10 -24.38
N GLY A 332 -2.12 14.49 -24.95
CA GLY A 332 -2.39 13.04 -25.00
C GLY A 332 -1.38 12.17 -25.75
N GLU A 333 -0.08 12.40 -25.56
CA GLU A 333 1.00 11.48 -25.89
C GLU A 333 1.42 10.75 -24.61
N THR A 334 1.24 9.43 -24.57
CA THR A 334 1.66 8.59 -23.45
C THR A 334 3.18 8.43 -23.47
N GLU A 335 3.94 9.36 -22.89
CA GLU A 335 5.34 9.11 -22.60
C GLU A 335 5.44 8.11 -21.43
N ASN A 336 5.94 6.90 -21.70
CA ASN A 336 6.32 5.93 -20.67
C ASN A 336 7.54 6.46 -19.91
N LYS A 337 7.34 7.38 -18.98
CA LYS A 337 8.41 7.80 -18.06
C LYS A 337 8.77 6.61 -17.17
N ARG A 338 9.96 6.05 -17.40
CA ARG A 338 10.53 4.98 -16.60
C ARG A 338 11.21 5.59 -15.39
N GLU A 339 10.62 5.42 -14.23
CA GLU A 339 11.25 5.81 -12.97
C GLU A 339 12.09 4.64 -12.45
N LEU A 340 13.28 4.93 -11.91
CA LEU A 340 14.13 3.92 -11.30
C LEU A 340 13.49 3.48 -9.99
N LEU A 341 13.12 2.21 -9.89
CA LEU A 341 12.53 1.60 -8.71
C LEU A 341 13.62 1.15 -7.72
N SER A 342 14.53 0.31 -8.20
CA SER A 342 15.61 -0.27 -7.40
C SER A 342 16.91 -0.32 -8.22
N LEU A 343 18.04 -0.27 -7.53
CA LEU A 343 19.36 -0.41 -8.13
C LEU A 343 20.14 -1.50 -7.40
N PHE A 344 20.62 -2.49 -8.15
CA PHE A 344 21.42 -3.58 -7.60
C PHE A 344 22.88 -3.44 -8.02
N CYS A 345 23.80 -3.74 -7.11
CA CYS A 345 25.23 -3.84 -7.38
C CYS A 345 25.68 -5.28 -7.19
N PHE A 346 26.27 -5.85 -8.25
CA PHE A 346 26.85 -7.19 -8.20
C PHE A 346 28.34 -7.13 -8.48
N PHE A 347 29.10 -7.85 -7.66
CA PHE A 347 30.51 -8.07 -7.88
C PHE A 347 30.92 -9.50 -7.52
N SER A 348 31.96 -10.00 -8.16
CA SER A 348 32.35 -11.41 -8.08
C SER A 348 33.84 -11.61 -7.86
N LEU A 349 34.15 -12.45 -6.88
CA LEU A 349 35.45 -13.12 -6.69
C LEU A 349 35.40 -14.49 -7.35
N PRO A 350 36.55 -15.14 -7.58
CA PRO A 350 36.61 -16.40 -8.33
C PRO A 350 35.84 -17.57 -7.73
N HIS A 351 35.43 -17.49 -6.47
CA HIS A 351 34.63 -18.54 -5.81
C HIS A 351 33.33 -18.02 -5.19
N VAL A 352 33.14 -16.69 -5.11
CA VAL A 352 31.99 -16.10 -4.42
C VAL A 352 31.53 -14.82 -5.12
N GLY A 353 30.23 -14.72 -5.41
CA GLY A 353 29.59 -13.48 -5.86
C GLY A 353 28.72 -12.86 -4.78
N TYR A 354 28.66 -11.53 -4.74
CA TYR A 354 27.83 -10.76 -3.82
C TYR A 354 26.86 -9.86 -4.59
N LEU A 355 25.60 -9.87 -4.19
CA LEU A 355 24.55 -9.00 -4.73
C LEU A 355 24.00 -8.10 -3.63
N TYR A 356 24.09 -6.80 -3.85
CA TYR A 356 23.62 -5.76 -2.93
C TYR A 356 22.47 -4.96 -3.56
N SER A 357 21.50 -4.56 -2.74
CA SER A 357 20.59 -3.45 -3.06
C SER A 357 21.26 -2.15 -2.65
N VAL A 358 21.21 -1.14 -3.52
CA VAL A 358 21.85 0.18 -3.34
C VAL A 358 20.79 1.29 -3.43
N GLY A 359 19.56 0.99 -3.00
CA GLY A 359 18.42 1.89 -3.02
C GLY A 359 18.41 2.86 -1.83
N LYS A 360 17.28 2.89 -1.09
CA LYS A 360 17.15 3.73 0.13
C LYS A 360 18.06 3.24 1.26
N LEU A 361 18.22 1.92 1.37
CA LEU A 361 19.10 1.24 2.30
C LEU A 361 20.04 0.34 1.51
N VAL A 362 21.27 0.21 2.00
CA VAL A 362 22.25 -0.72 1.43
C VAL A 362 22.09 -2.03 2.18
N GLU A 363 21.77 -3.10 1.47
CA GLU A 363 21.52 -4.42 2.06
C GLU A 363 22.13 -5.52 1.19
N LEU A 364 22.79 -6.48 1.83
CA LEU A 364 23.25 -7.71 1.17
C LEU A 364 22.03 -8.61 0.89
N ILE A 365 21.73 -8.80 -0.40
CA ILE A 365 20.56 -9.53 -0.87
C ILE A 365 20.84 -11.02 -1.01
N SER A 366 21.98 -11.37 -1.61
CA SER A 366 22.32 -12.79 -1.87
C SER A 366 23.83 -12.97 -2.02
N THR A 367 24.31 -14.15 -1.59
CA THR A 367 25.68 -14.61 -1.79
C THR A 367 25.67 -15.87 -2.64
N TYR A 368 26.51 -15.90 -3.68
CA TYR A 368 26.60 -16.99 -4.64
C TYR A 368 27.91 -17.73 -4.45
N GLN A 369 27.85 -19.02 -4.09
CA GLN A 369 29.04 -19.86 -3.97
C GLN A 369 29.24 -20.66 -5.24
N TYR A 370 30.43 -20.56 -5.83
CA TYR A 370 30.79 -21.28 -7.06
C TYR A 370 31.52 -22.58 -6.72
N SER A 371 31.23 -23.64 -7.47
CA SER A 371 31.88 -24.94 -7.29
C SER A 371 33.32 -24.97 -7.79
N GLU A 372 33.64 -24.11 -8.75
CA GLU A 372 34.93 -24.01 -9.44
C GLU A 372 35.33 -22.54 -9.55
N LYS A 373 36.55 -22.29 -10.02
CA LYS A 373 37.04 -20.94 -10.29
C LYS A 373 36.25 -20.31 -11.43
N SER A 374 35.54 -19.22 -11.15
CA SER A 374 34.83 -18.44 -12.16
C SER A 374 35.77 -17.50 -12.90
N GLU A 375 35.58 -17.42 -14.22
CA GLU A 375 36.30 -16.50 -15.10
C GLU A 375 35.55 -15.17 -15.24
N GLN A 376 34.22 -15.23 -15.39
CA GLN A 376 33.36 -14.05 -15.50
C GLN A 376 31.92 -14.39 -15.10
N ALA A 377 31.16 -13.40 -14.63
CA ALA A 377 29.77 -13.54 -14.26
C ALA A 377 28.92 -12.38 -14.79
N VAL A 378 27.69 -12.67 -15.23
CA VAL A 378 26.74 -11.69 -15.79
C VAL A 378 25.40 -11.78 -15.07
N LEU A 379 25.01 -10.67 -14.46
CA LEU A 379 23.76 -10.54 -13.72
C LEU A 379 22.65 -10.06 -14.67
N THR A 380 21.50 -10.72 -14.59
CA THR A 380 20.26 -10.31 -15.23
C THR A 380 19.15 -10.18 -14.17
N PRO A 381 18.00 -9.57 -14.50
CA PRO A 381 16.87 -9.51 -13.58
C PRO A 381 16.33 -10.89 -13.17
N GLN A 382 16.53 -11.92 -14.00
CA GLN A 382 16.00 -13.28 -13.78
C GLN A 382 17.06 -14.26 -13.28
N PHE A 383 18.30 -14.13 -13.74
CA PHE A 383 19.37 -15.12 -13.50
C PHE A 383 20.74 -14.48 -13.33
N LEU A 384 21.63 -15.21 -12.65
CA LEU A 384 23.05 -14.96 -12.67
C LEU A 384 23.74 -16.07 -13.48
N HIS A 385 24.41 -15.69 -14.56
CA HIS A 385 25.18 -16.60 -15.40
C HIS A 385 26.66 -16.52 -15.05
N VAL A 386 27.29 -17.65 -14.76
CA VAL A 386 28.69 -17.72 -14.35
C VAL A 386 29.42 -18.69 -15.27
N ILE A 387 30.54 -18.26 -15.85
CA ILE A 387 31.41 -19.15 -16.64
C ILE A 387 32.62 -19.57 -15.81
N THR A 388 32.96 -20.85 -15.90
CA THR A 388 34.22 -21.44 -15.41
C THR A 388 35.04 -21.90 -16.60
N SER A 389 36.20 -22.52 -16.39
CA SER A 389 37.00 -23.11 -17.46
C SER A 389 36.29 -24.23 -18.24
N GLU A 390 35.26 -24.86 -17.66
CA GLU A 390 34.61 -26.05 -18.22
C GLU A 390 33.08 -25.96 -18.33
N ASN A 391 32.44 -24.96 -17.71
CA ASN A 391 30.98 -24.90 -17.67
C ASN A 391 30.41 -23.48 -17.66
N LEU A 392 29.14 -23.42 -18.08
CA LEU A 392 28.24 -22.30 -17.89
C LEU A 392 27.22 -22.70 -16.83
N GLN A 393 27.26 -22.00 -15.70
CA GLN A 393 26.35 -22.16 -14.56
C GLN A 393 25.26 -21.09 -14.60
N CYS A 394 24.08 -21.41 -14.10
CA CYS A 394 22.94 -20.51 -14.01
C CYS A 394 22.33 -20.58 -12.60
N PHE A 395 22.25 -19.44 -11.93
CA PHE A 395 21.71 -19.29 -10.58
C PHE A 395 20.46 -18.40 -10.61
N THR A 396 19.51 -18.68 -9.71
CA THR A 396 18.36 -17.78 -9.47
C THR A 396 18.78 -16.53 -8.71
N VAL A 397 18.02 -15.44 -8.85
CA VAL A 397 18.33 -14.15 -8.21
C VAL A 397 17.14 -13.63 -7.40
N ARG A 398 17.41 -12.69 -6.49
CA ARG A 398 16.41 -12.09 -5.58
C ARG A 398 16.07 -10.64 -5.93
N CYS A 399 16.51 -10.16 -7.09
CA CYS A 399 16.24 -8.80 -7.57
C CYS A 399 14.73 -8.49 -7.57
N SER A 400 13.90 -9.41 -8.08
CA SER A 400 12.44 -9.22 -8.13
C SER A 400 11.77 -9.24 -6.75
N ALA A 401 12.30 -10.01 -5.80
CA ALA A 401 11.79 -10.06 -4.43
C ALA A 401 12.03 -8.75 -3.67
N ALA A 402 13.21 -8.14 -3.88
CA ALA A 402 13.56 -6.85 -3.31
C ALA A 402 12.80 -5.71 -4.00
N ALA A 403 12.79 -5.69 -5.34
CA ALA A 403 12.09 -4.67 -6.12
C ALA A 403 10.58 -4.65 -5.85
N ALA A 404 9.95 -5.81 -5.61
CA ALA A 404 8.54 -5.86 -5.24
C ALA A 404 8.24 -5.08 -3.96
N ARG A 405 9.08 -5.23 -2.93
CA ARG A 405 8.91 -4.57 -1.62
C ARG A 405 9.18 -3.08 -1.69
N ASP A 406 10.08 -2.66 -2.59
CA ASP A 406 10.30 -1.25 -2.90
C ASP A 406 9.09 -0.64 -3.64
N GLU A 407 8.38 -1.42 -4.47
CA GLU A 407 7.21 -0.98 -5.24
C GLU A 407 5.95 -0.83 -4.38
N ASP A 408 5.69 -1.80 -3.49
CA ASP A 408 4.48 -1.84 -2.67
C ASP A 408 4.80 -2.13 -1.19
N PRO A 409 4.67 -1.12 -0.30
CA PRO A 409 4.90 -1.29 1.14
C PRO A 409 3.94 -2.25 1.85
N TYR A 410 2.82 -2.61 1.21
CA TYR A 410 1.83 -3.55 1.75
C TYR A 410 2.13 -5.01 1.37
N ILE A 411 3.26 -5.28 0.72
CA ILE A 411 3.74 -6.66 0.54
C ILE A 411 4.05 -7.28 1.91
N ASP A 412 3.75 -8.58 2.05
CA ASP A 412 3.84 -9.37 3.27
C ASP A 412 2.73 -9.04 4.30
N THR A 413 1.61 -8.49 3.82
CA THR A 413 0.35 -8.37 4.58
C THR A 413 -0.62 -9.50 4.23
N THR A 414 -1.81 -9.53 4.84
CA THR A 414 -2.86 -10.48 4.44
C THR A 414 -3.40 -10.24 3.02
N VAL A 415 -3.08 -9.12 2.39
CA VAL A 415 -3.56 -8.77 1.04
C VAL A 415 -2.63 -9.27 -0.06
N LYS A 416 -1.32 -9.10 0.12
CA LYS A 416 -0.28 -9.48 -0.86
C LYS A 416 0.92 -10.09 -0.18
N ALA A 417 1.51 -11.09 -0.83
CA ALA A 417 2.75 -11.74 -0.39
C ALA A 417 3.76 -11.81 -1.53
N CYS A 418 5.03 -11.92 -1.16
CA CYS A 418 6.11 -12.23 -2.08
C CYS A 418 7.12 -13.13 -1.37
N PRO A 419 7.74 -14.12 -2.05
CA PRO A 419 8.82 -14.89 -1.44
C PRO A 419 9.88 -13.98 -0.81
N PRO A 420 10.42 -14.35 0.37
CA PRO A 420 11.34 -13.50 1.11
C PRO A 420 12.66 -13.34 0.36
N VAL A 421 13.31 -12.19 0.55
CA VAL A 421 14.65 -11.92 0.00
C VAL A 421 15.68 -12.92 0.55
N SER A 422 15.48 -13.37 1.79
CA SER A 422 16.31 -14.37 2.47
C SER A 422 16.12 -15.81 1.97
N LEU A 423 15.27 -16.05 0.97
CA LEU A 423 15.10 -17.37 0.37
C LEU A 423 16.42 -17.84 -0.26
N ASP A 424 16.91 -19.02 0.12
CA ASP A 424 18.15 -19.60 -0.39
C ASP A 424 18.17 -19.60 -1.93
N VAL A 425 19.27 -19.22 -2.55
CA VAL A 425 19.41 -19.29 -4.02
C VAL A 425 19.59 -20.75 -4.48
N CYS A 426 19.14 -21.06 -5.70
CA CYS A 426 19.39 -22.36 -6.31
C CYS A 426 20.19 -22.27 -7.61
N THR A 427 20.90 -23.35 -7.89
CA THR A 427 21.55 -23.62 -9.18
C THR A 427 20.62 -24.42 -10.07
N LEU A 428 20.52 -23.99 -11.33
CA LEU A 428 19.89 -24.76 -12.40
C LEU A 428 20.95 -25.64 -13.09
N ARG A 429 20.52 -26.46 -14.06
CA ARG A 429 21.43 -27.38 -14.76
C ARG A 429 22.56 -26.62 -15.45
N MET A 430 23.79 -27.09 -15.21
CA MET A 430 24.99 -26.58 -15.85
C MET A 430 25.11 -27.08 -17.30
N GLN A 431 25.61 -26.22 -18.18
CA GLN A 431 25.92 -26.56 -19.57
C GLN A 431 27.44 -26.63 -19.76
N LEU A 432 27.94 -27.73 -20.32
CA LEU A 432 29.39 -27.93 -20.53
C LEU A 432 29.89 -27.17 -21.76
N PHE A 433 30.96 -26.41 -21.58
CA PHE A 433 31.66 -25.66 -22.63
C PHE A 433 33.16 -25.70 -22.33
N ILE A 434 33.99 -26.06 -23.31
CA ILE A 434 35.43 -26.23 -23.10
C ILE A 434 36.14 -24.90 -23.33
N GLY A 435 36.73 -24.30 -22.30
CA GLY A 435 37.47 -23.04 -22.39
C GLY A 435 36.64 -21.77 -22.65
N PRO A 436 35.50 -21.53 -21.96
CA PRO A 436 34.85 -20.22 -22.01
C PRO A 436 35.77 -19.14 -21.43
N ARG A 437 35.86 -17.99 -22.10
CA ARG A 437 36.72 -16.87 -21.69
C ARG A 437 35.95 -15.58 -21.43
N ALA A 438 34.84 -15.36 -22.13
CA ALA A 438 34.03 -14.18 -21.93
C ALA A 438 32.55 -14.47 -22.18
N ILE A 439 31.69 -13.78 -21.43
CA ILE A 439 30.24 -13.89 -21.50
C ILE A 439 29.59 -12.50 -21.61
N CYS A 440 28.53 -12.40 -22.39
CA CYS A 440 27.64 -11.24 -22.43
C CYS A 440 26.19 -11.71 -22.49
N HIS A 441 25.28 -10.97 -21.86
CA HIS A 441 23.85 -11.24 -21.94
C HIS A 441 23.14 -10.15 -22.74
N PHE A 442 22.25 -10.55 -23.63
CA PHE A 442 21.40 -9.65 -24.38
C PHE A 442 20.03 -10.28 -24.63
N LYS A 443 18.96 -9.66 -24.12
CA LYS A 443 17.58 -10.17 -24.21
C LYS A 443 17.48 -11.62 -23.72
N ASN A 444 17.14 -12.55 -24.60
CA ASN A 444 17.03 -13.99 -24.31
C ASN A 444 18.25 -14.76 -24.86
N HIS A 445 19.39 -14.09 -25.01
CA HIS A 445 20.61 -14.63 -25.60
C HIS A 445 21.79 -14.45 -24.66
N VAL A 446 22.51 -15.55 -24.41
CA VAL A 446 23.81 -15.55 -23.76
C VAL A 446 24.86 -15.76 -24.84
N ILE A 447 25.79 -14.81 -24.97
CA ILE A 447 26.87 -14.87 -25.93
C ILE A 447 28.13 -15.33 -25.21
N LEU A 448 28.73 -16.42 -25.69
CA LEU A 448 29.92 -17.01 -25.11
C LEU A 448 31.07 -17.02 -26.11
N LEU A 449 32.20 -16.44 -25.72
CA LEU A 449 33.46 -16.63 -26.41
C LEU A 449 34.21 -17.81 -25.79
N ILE A 450 34.51 -18.79 -26.63
CA ILE A 450 35.30 -19.96 -26.28
C ILE A 450 36.66 -19.88 -26.95
N LYS A 451 37.71 -20.16 -26.19
CA LYS A 451 39.08 -20.26 -26.67
C LYS A 451 39.73 -21.50 -26.05
N ALA A 452 40.12 -22.44 -26.90
CA ALA A 452 40.84 -23.63 -26.47
C ALA A 452 42.30 -23.26 -26.19
N ASP A 453 42.77 -23.56 -24.98
CA ASP A 453 44.18 -23.40 -24.64
C ASP A 453 45.01 -24.44 -25.40
N THR A 454 45.97 -23.96 -26.19
CA THR A 454 46.80 -24.81 -27.06
C THR A 454 47.92 -25.53 -26.30
N GLU A 455 48.14 -25.21 -25.03
CA GLU A 455 49.27 -25.72 -24.24
C GLU A 455 49.06 -27.16 -23.73
N ASP A 456 47.81 -27.63 -23.60
CA ASP A 456 47.53 -28.98 -23.06
C ASP A 456 47.64 -30.13 -24.08
N ILE A 457 47.71 -29.82 -25.38
CA ILE A 457 47.78 -30.86 -26.43
C ILE A 457 49.19 -31.45 -26.53
N THR A 458 50.24 -30.74 -26.08
CA THR A 458 51.62 -31.21 -26.18
C THR A 458 52.06 -32.15 -25.04
N GLU A 459 51.39 -32.15 -23.89
CA GLU A 459 51.81 -32.98 -22.74
C GLU A 459 51.09 -34.33 -22.64
N ARG A 460 49.88 -34.48 -23.17
CA ARG A 460 49.14 -35.76 -23.16
C ARG A 460 49.24 -36.52 -24.48
N ARG A 461 50.40 -37.14 -24.76
CA ARG A 461 50.48 -38.42 -25.54
C ARG A 461 51.91 -38.98 -25.60
N LYS A 462 52.27 -39.78 -24.60
CA LYS A 462 53.05 -41.01 -24.83
C LYS A 462 52.42 -42.16 -24.04
N PRO A 463 51.68 -43.07 -24.72
CA PRO A 463 51.58 -44.43 -24.27
C PRO A 463 52.32 -45.36 -25.24
N THR A 464 53.24 -46.12 -24.67
CA THR A 464 53.82 -47.34 -25.23
C THR A 464 52.75 -48.41 -25.48
N ARG A 465 52.63 -48.94 -26.71
CA ARG A 465 52.70 -50.39 -27.02
C ARG A 465 52.37 -50.71 -28.49
N ARG A 466 53.12 -51.70 -28.99
CA ARG A 466 53.09 -52.35 -30.32
C ARG A 466 51.76 -53.05 -30.62
N MET A 467 51.31 -53.06 -31.88
CA MET A 467 50.94 -54.26 -32.68
C MET A 467 50.50 -53.88 -34.13
N LEU A 468 50.50 -54.87 -35.03
CA LEU A 468 50.79 -54.82 -36.48
C LEU A 468 49.62 -54.55 -37.48
N SER A 469 50.02 -53.97 -38.63
CA SER A 469 49.54 -54.18 -40.03
C SER A 469 48.22 -53.51 -40.47
N ARG A 470 48.00 -53.00 -41.70
CA ARG A 470 48.50 -53.32 -43.07
C ARG A 470 48.57 -52.06 -43.96
N LYS A 471 49.43 -52.13 -44.99
CA LYS A 471 49.59 -51.20 -46.13
C LYS A 471 48.33 -51.04 -46.98
N ALA A 472 48.06 -49.81 -47.45
CA ALA A 472 47.66 -49.52 -48.85
C ALA A 472 47.86 -48.02 -49.19
N ASP A 473 48.79 -47.80 -50.11
CA ASP A 473 48.97 -46.79 -51.15
C ASP A 473 48.53 -45.31 -51.02
N SER A 474 49.51 -44.48 -51.41
CA SER A 474 49.50 -43.05 -51.63
C SER A 474 48.63 -42.60 -52.81
N ILE A 475 47.82 -41.55 -52.63
CA ILE A 475 47.53 -40.55 -53.68
C ILE A 475 47.51 -39.15 -53.05
N LYS A 476 48.33 -38.27 -53.63
CA LYS A 476 48.44 -36.85 -53.31
C LYS A 476 47.14 -36.11 -53.69
N SER A 477 46.54 -35.38 -52.77
CA SER A 477 45.82 -34.14 -53.10
C SER A 477 46.15 -33.07 -52.06
N ARG A 478 46.86 -32.06 -52.55
CA ARG A 478 47.28 -30.87 -51.81
C ARG A 478 46.07 -29.93 -51.80
N LYS A 479 45.23 -30.04 -50.78
CA LYS A 479 44.40 -28.93 -50.29
C LYS A 479 44.88 -28.66 -48.88
N THR A 480 45.30 -27.43 -48.62
CA THR A 480 45.53 -26.91 -47.27
C THR A 480 44.29 -27.23 -46.44
N LEU A 481 44.44 -28.13 -45.48
CA LEU A 481 43.50 -28.22 -44.36
C LEU A 481 43.65 -26.88 -43.64
N ASP A 482 42.62 -26.05 -43.71
CA ASP A 482 42.45 -24.92 -42.81
C ASP A 482 42.62 -25.49 -41.40
N SER A 483 43.64 -25.02 -40.68
CA SER A 483 43.80 -25.28 -39.27
C SER A 483 42.50 -24.89 -38.59
N GLU A 484 41.80 -25.85 -37.98
CA GLU A 484 40.60 -25.56 -37.18
C GLU A 484 40.95 -24.45 -36.18
N SER A 485 40.26 -23.32 -36.32
CA SER A 485 40.43 -22.16 -35.46
C SER A 485 40.20 -22.58 -34.01
N GLY A 486 41.17 -22.37 -33.11
CA GLY A 486 41.08 -22.73 -31.69
C GLY A 486 40.10 -21.86 -30.88
N TRP A 487 39.12 -21.23 -31.53
CA TRP A 487 38.15 -20.31 -30.93
C TRP A 487 36.78 -20.46 -31.59
N ASN A 488 35.72 -20.18 -30.84
CA ASN A 488 34.34 -20.13 -31.34
C ASN A 488 33.54 -19.08 -30.56
N LEU A 489 32.66 -18.35 -31.24
CA LEU A 489 31.71 -17.43 -30.62
C LEU A 489 30.31 -18.04 -30.72
N TYR A 490 29.69 -18.33 -29.58
CA TYR A 490 28.37 -18.96 -29.50
C TYR A 490 27.30 -17.95 -29.09
N ILE A 491 26.13 -18.06 -29.70
CA ILE A 491 24.87 -17.50 -29.21
C ILE A 491 24.07 -18.67 -28.64
N VAL A 492 23.89 -18.67 -27.33
CA VAL A 492 23.07 -19.63 -26.58
C VAL A 492 21.74 -18.95 -26.27
N ASN A 493 20.67 -19.44 -26.87
CA ASN A 493 19.32 -18.96 -26.62
C ASN A 493 18.85 -19.49 -25.26
N THR A 494 18.36 -18.62 -24.38
CA THR A 494 17.69 -19.03 -23.15
C THR A 494 16.29 -19.53 -23.48
N VAL A 495 15.77 -20.45 -22.67
CA VAL A 495 14.37 -20.88 -22.76
C VAL A 495 13.46 -19.71 -22.40
N SER A 496 12.27 -19.63 -22.99
CA SER A 496 11.31 -18.58 -22.65
C SER A 496 10.92 -18.68 -21.17
N THR A 497 10.71 -17.54 -20.51
CA THR A 497 10.35 -17.50 -19.09
C THR A 497 9.12 -18.37 -18.79
N ILE A 498 8.11 -18.35 -19.66
CA ILE A 498 6.88 -19.14 -19.50
C ILE A 498 7.13 -20.65 -19.65
N GLN A 499 7.95 -21.06 -20.62
CA GLN A 499 8.29 -22.47 -20.79
C GLN A 499 9.08 -22.99 -19.58
N LEU A 500 10.09 -22.24 -19.12
CA LEU A 500 10.87 -22.61 -17.95
C LEU A 500 10.00 -22.65 -16.68
N TYR A 501 9.08 -21.70 -16.51
CA TYR A 501 8.08 -21.71 -15.44
C TYR A 501 7.24 -23.00 -15.45
N ARG A 502 6.72 -23.41 -16.62
CA ARG A 502 5.96 -24.66 -16.75
C ARG A 502 6.80 -25.88 -16.39
N GLU A 503 8.07 -25.93 -16.82
CA GLU A 503 9.01 -26.98 -16.45
C GLU A 503 9.26 -27.01 -14.93
N MET A 504 9.39 -25.85 -14.28
CA MET A 504 9.55 -25.75 -12.81
C MET A 504 8.34 -26.28 -12.05
N VAL A 505 7.13 -25.94 -12.51
CA VAL A 505 5.87 -26.44 -11.92
C VAL A 505 5.72 -27.95 -12.13
N ASP A 506 6.03 -28.47 -13.32
CA ASP A 506 5.97 -29.91 -13.57
C ASP A 506 7.02 -30.67 -12.74
N TYR A 507 8.21 -30.08 -12.56
CA TYR A 507 9.25 -30.66 -11.73
C TYR A 507 8.90 -30.62 -10.23
N SER A 508 8.18 -29.59 -9.76
CA SER A 508 7.76 -29.49 -8.35
C SER A 508 6.83 -30.62 -7.93
N ARG A 509 6.00 -31.13 -8.85
CA ARG A 509 5.11 -32.30 -8.61
C ARG A 509 5.87 -33.55 -8.17
N THR A 510 7.15 -33.68 -8.51
CA THR A 510 7.98 -34.81 -8.06
C THR A 510 8.26 -34.77 -6.55
N TYR A 511 8.14 -33.60 -5.92
CA TYR A 511 8.42 -33.37 -4.50
C TYR A 511 7.17 -33.32 -3.61
N GLU A 512 5.96 -33.23 -4.19
CA GLU A 512 4.68 -33.05 -3.47
C GLU A 512 4.46 -34.06 -2.33
N ASN A 513 4.92 -35.31 -2.49
CA ASN A 513 4.66 -36.39 -1.54
C ASN A 513 5.84 -36.72 -0.59
N VAL A 514 7.03 -36.14 -0.82
CA VAL A 514 8.27 -36.60 -0.13
C VAL A 514 9.07 -35.44 0.50
N LYS A 515 9.09 -34.26 -0.14
CA LYS A 515 9.88 -33.09 0.30
C LYS A 515 9.10 -31.80 0.12
N THR A 516 8.17 -31.54 1.03
CA THR A 516 7.28 -30.36 0.99
C THR A 516 8.04 -29.04 0.92
N GLU A 517 9.14 -28.89 1.67
CA GLU A 517 9.99 -27.69 1.64
C GLU A 517 10.64 -27.46 0.27
N SER A 518 11.10 -28.52 -0.40
CA SER A 518 11.69 -28.40 -1.75
C SER A 518 10.66 -28.03 -2.81
N CYS A 519 9.40 -28.46 -2.64
CA CYS A 519 8.29 -28.07 -3.52
C CYS A 519 7.97 -26.57 -3.37
N ILE A 520 7.80 -26.09 -2.13
CA ILE A 520 7.54 -24.67 -1.83
C ILE A 520 8.69 -23.82 -2.34
N HIS A 521 9.93 -24.24 -2.11
CA HIS A 521 11.11 -23.54 -2.57
C HIS A 521 11.12 -23.40 -4.09
N LEU A 522 10.92 -24.49 -4.84
CA LEU A 522 10.93 -24.45 -6.29
C LEU A 522 9.78 -23.62 -6.88
N LEU A 523 8.58 -23.69 -6.30
CA LEU A 523 7.45 -22.85 -6.73
C LEU A 523 7.67 -21.37 -6.38
N SER A 524 8.35 -21.09 -5.28
CA SER A 524 8.76 -19.73 -4.91
C SER A 524 9.78 -19.17 -5.92
N GLU A 525 10.73 -19.99 -6.37
CA GLU A 525 11.67 -19.63 -7.44
C GLU A 525 10.96 -19.36 -8.76
N ALA A 526 10.00 -20.22 -9.12
CA ALA A 526 9.18 -20.06 -10.32
C ALA A 526 8.34 -18.76 -10.26
N HIS A 527 7.80 -18.42 -9.08
CA HIS A 527 7.08 -17.18 -8.84
C HIS A 527 7.97 -15.95 -9.02
N LEU A 528 9.17 -15.96 -8.45
CA LEU A 528 10.13 -14.85 -8.57
C LEU A 528 10.61 -14.65 -10.01
N LEU A 529 10.74 -15.74 -10.77
CA LEU A 529 11.07 -15.72 -12.19
C LEU A 529 9.99 -14.99 -13.01
N ILE A 530 8.72 -15.38 -12.85
CA ILE A 530 7.59 -14.71 -13.54
C ILE A 530 7.48 -13.25 -13.11
N ARG A 531 7.62 -12.96 -11.82
CA ARG A 531 7.57 -11.59 -11.31
C ARG A 531 8.68 -10.71 -11.91
N ALA A 532 9.91 -11.23 -12.01
CA ALA A 532 11.01 -10.54 -12.67
C ALA A 532 10.69 -10.21 -14.14
N ALA A 533 10.03 -11.11 -14.86
CA ALA A 533 9.60 -10.88 -16.23
C ALA A 533 8.50 -9.81 -16.35
N ILE A 534 7.54 -9.77 -15.42
CA ILE A 534 6.47 -8.74 -15.39
C ILE A 534 7.05 -7.35 -15.13
N MET A 535 8.12 -7.26 -14.33
CA MET A 535 8.79 -6.00 -14.01
C MET A 535 9.69 -5.48 -15.14
N ASP A 536 9.94 -6.24 -16.22
CA ASP A 536 10.75 -5.76 -17.34
C ASP A 536 9.92 -4.91 -18.32
N PRO A 537 10.15 -3.59 -18.42
CA PRO A 537 9.37 -2.68 -19.27
C PRO A 537 9.74 -2.76 -20.75
N SER A 538 10.71 -3.60 -21.13
CA SER A 538 11.35 -3.54 -22.45
C SER A 538 10.94 -4.63 -23.43
N PHE A 539 10.03 -5.54 -23.07
CA PHE A 539 9.79 -6.76 -23.85
C PHE A 539 8.37 -7.21 -24.14
N LEU A 540 7.32 -6.59 -23.61
CA LEU A 540 6.01 -7.25 -23.71
C LEU A 540 5.16 -6.68 -24.85
N LYS A 541 4.98 -7.49 -25.90
CA LYS A 541 3.77 -7.39 -26.72
C LYS A 541 2.55 -7.56 -25.79
N PRO A 542 1.40 -6.93 -26.08
CA PRO A 542 0.22 -7.02 -25.23
C PRO A 542 -0.18 -8.48 -24.95
N ASP A 543 -0.11 -9.36 -25.95
CA ASP A 543 -0.45 -10.78 -25.83
C ASP A 543 0.49 -11.54 -24.87
N GLU A 544 1.80 -11.27 -24.94
CA GLU A 544 2.81 -11.89 -24.05
C GLU A 544 2.66 -11.40 -22.60
N LYS A 545 2.22 -10.14 -22.41
CA LYS A 545 1.91 -9.59 -21.09
C LYS A 545 0.73 -10.31 -20.44
N GLU A 546 -0.31 -10.60 -21.20
CA GLU A 546 -1.49 -11.32 -20.69
C GLU A 546 -1.15 -12.77 -20.34
N GLU A 547 -0.33 -13.45 -21.14
CA GLU A 547 0.14 -14.82 -20.83
C GLU A 547 0.99 -14.83 -19.53
N LEU A 548 1.87 -13.84 -19.33
CA LEU A 548 2.64 -13.70 -18.09
C LEU A 548 1.77 -13.40 -16.86
N LEU A 549 0.77 -12.52 -17.00
CA LEU A 549 -0.16 -12.23 -15.90
C LEU A 549 -1.01 -13.46 -15.52
N THR A 550 -1.38 -14.27 -16.52
CA THR A 550 -2.07 -15.54 -16.29
C THR A 550 -1.16 -16.52 -15.55
N ALA A 551 0.08 -16.69 -16.02
CA ALA A 551 1.09 -17.52 -15.35
C ALA A 551 1.39 -17.03 -13.91
N PHE A 552 1.35 -15.72 -13.67
CA PHE A 552 1.52 -15.15 -12.33
C PHE A 552 0.35 -15.52 -11.40
N ARG A 553 -0.90 -15.40 -11.87
CA ARG A 553 -2.08 -15.82 -11.10
C ARG A 553 -2.06 -17.32 -10.79
N GLU A 554 -1.69 -18.14 -11.78
CA GLU A 554 -1.48 -19.58 -11.60
C GLU A 554 -0.38 -19.88 -10.57
N SER A 555 0.74 -19.18 -10.63
CA SER A 555 1.84 -19.32 -9.67
C SER A 555 1.39 -18.98 -8.25
N CYS A 556 0.60 -17.92 -8.09
CA CYS A 556 -0.01 -17.58 -6.80
C CYS A 556 -0.95 -18.68 -6.32
N ALA A 557 -1.77 -19.26 -7.20
CA ALA A 557 -2.65 -20.37 -6.86
C ALA A 557 -1.86 -21.61 -6.38
N PHE A 558 -0.77 -21.98 -7.07
CA PHE A 558 0.08 -23.10 -6.67
C PHE A 558 0.77 -22.88 -5.31
N LEU A 559 1.24 -21.66 -5.04
CA LEU A 559 1.79 -21.31 -3.72
C LEU A 559 0.70 -21.36 -2.65
N GLY A 560 -0.49 -20.82 -2.93
CA GLY A 560 -1.67 -20.94 -2.06
C GLY A 560 -1.99 -22.39 -1.73
N ASP A 561 -1.99 -23.27 -2.75
CA ASP A 561 -2.22 -24.71 -2.60
C ASP A 561 -1.15 -25.38 -1.72
N CYS A 562 0.11 -24.96 -1.82
CA CYS A 562 1.18 -25.51 -0.98
C CYS A 562 1.04 -25.08 0.48
N TYR A 563 0.83 -23.79 0.75
CA TYR A 563 0.66 -23.30 2.12
C TYR A 563 -0.66 -23.76 2.76
N SER A 564 -1.66 -24.13 1.95
CA SER A 564 -2.93 -24.67 2.44
C SER A 564 -2.88 -26.18 2.72
N ARG A 565 -2.12 -26.96 1.93
CA ARG A 565 -2.00 -28.42 2.06
C ARG A 565 -0.88 -28.89 2.98
N PHE A 566 0.17 -28.10 3.18
CA PHE A 566 1.34 -28.52 3.98
C PHE A 566 1.33 -27.86 5.35
N ASP A 567 1.61 -28.65 6.40
CA ASP A 567 1.82 -28.13 7.76
C ASP A 567 3.15 -27.38 7.85
N THR A 568 3.10 -26.09 7.53
CA THR A 568 4.23 -25.16 7.52
C THR A 568 4.06 -24.12 8.61
N LYS A 569 5.17 -23.55 9.10
CA LYS A 569 5.10 -22.42 10.05
C LYS A 569 4.43 -21.19 9.44
N ASP A 570 4.56 -21.04 8.12
CA ASP A 570 4.07 -19.90 7.36
C ASP A 570 2.73 -20.18 6.66
N TYR A 571 1.90 -21.06 7.24
CA TYR A 571 0.58 -21.44 6.70
C TYR A 571 -0.34 -20.23 6.42
N HIS A 572 -0.15 -19.13 7.14
CA HIS A 572 -0.90 -17.88 6.98
C HIS A 572 -0.70 -17.24 5.60
N LEU A 573 0.39 -17.56 4.89
CA LEU A 573 0.67 -17.08 3.54
C LEU A 573 -0.30 -17.64 2.49
N ALA A 574 -1.07 -18.69 2.80
CA ALA A 574 -2.11 -19.21 1.90
C ALA A 574 -3.11 -18.11 1.50
N LEU A 575 -3.53 -17.26 2.45
CA LEU A 575 -4.51 -16.20 2.23
C LEU A 575 -4.08 -15.16 1.19
N PRO A 576 -2.94 -14.45 1.35
CA PRO A 576 -2.51 -13.45 0.37
C PRO A 576 -2.22 -14.07 -1.01
N TYR A 577 -1.70 -15.30 -1.08
CA TYR A 577 -1.46 -15.96 -2.37
C TYR A 577 -2.78 -16.30 -3.09
N TYR A 578 -3.82 -16.77 -2.40
CA TYR A 578 -5.14 -16.97 -3.02
C TYR A 578 -5.81 -15.65 -3.44
N ARG A 579 -5.60 -14.56 -2.70
CA ARG A 579 -6.08 -13.23 -3.12
C ARG A 579 -5.41 -12.76 -4.40
N MET A 580 -4.10 -12.96 -4.51
CA MET A 580 -3.33 -12.56 -5.68
C MET A 580 -3.61 -13.43 -6.91
N SER A 581 -4.03 -14.68 -6.74
CA SER A 581 -4.47 -15.52 -7.87
C SER A 581 -5.81 -15.06 -8.46
N GLY A 582 -6.64 -14.38 -7.67
CA GLY A 582 -7.97 -13.93 -8.07
C GLY A 582 -8.98 -15.07 -8.20
N LEU A 583 -8.71 -16.22 -7.59
CA LEU A 583 -9.62 -17.36 -7.57
C LEU A 583 -10.79 -17.10 -6.61
N SER A 584 -11.96 -17.61 -6.95
CA SER A 584 -13.13 -17.62 -6.06
C SER A 584 -12.99 -18.69 -4.97
N MET A 585 -13.76 -18.58 -3.90
CA MET A 585 -13.78 -19.59 -2.85
C MET A 585 -14.23 -20.96 -3.41
N THR A 586 -15.20 -21.00 -4.32
CA THR A 586 -15.62 -22.26 -4.97
C THR A 586 -14.48 -22.93 -5.73
N GLU A 587 -13.70 -22.16 -6.49
CA GLU A 587 -12.55 -22.69 -7.25
C GLU A 587 -11.48 -23.25 -6.31
N VAL A 588 -11.19 -22.56 -5.20
CA VAL A 588 -10.23 -23.04 -4.19
C VAL A 588 -10.73 -24.34 -3.53
N LEU A 589 -12.02 -24.45 -3.22
CA LEU A 589 -12.62 -25.67 -2.68
C LEU A 589 -12.49 -26.85 -3.66
N GLU A 590 -12.77 -26.66 -4.95
CA GLU A 590 -12.64 -27.71 -5.97
C GLU A 590 -11.19 -28.18 -6.15
N ARG A 591 -10.22 -27.26 -6.02
CA ARG A 591 -8.79 -27.57 -6.13
C ARG A 591 -8.25 -28.38 -4.96
N LEU A 592 -8.81 -28.22 -3.77
CA LEU A 592 -8.31 -28.84 -2.53
C LEU A 592 -9.13 -30.04 -2.08
N VAL A 593 -10.41 -30.09 -2.42
CA VAL A 593 -11.35 -31.14 -1.99
C VAL A 593 -11.70 -32.01 -3.19
N SER A 594 -10.84 -32.99 -3.49
CA SER A 594 -11.14 -34.02 -4.50
C SER A 594 -12.37 -34.85 -4.11
N GLU A 595 -13.20 -35.20 -5.09
CA GLU A 595 -14.35 -36.08 -4.87
C GLU A 595 -13.89 -37.50 -4.51
N GLY A 596 -14.09 -37.91 -3.25
CA GLY A 596 -14.03 -39.32 -2.87
C GLY A 596 -13.31 -39.67 -1.57
N ASP A 597 -12.81 -38.70 -0.80
CA ASP A 597 -11.86 -39.03 0.27
C ASP A 597 -12.25 -38.45 1.63
N GLU A 598 -13.15 -39.15 2.34
CA GLU A 598 -13.69 -38.77 3.66
C GLU A 598 -12.66 -38.78 4.81
N THR A 599 -11.37 -38.99 4.52
CA THR A 599 -10.30 -39.12 5.53
C THR A 599 -9.24 -38.03 5.52
N HIS A 600 -9.47 -36.93 4.78
CA HIS A 600 -8.52 -35.80 4.78
C HIS A 600 -8.56 -35.03 6.11
N LYS A 601 -7.40 -34.96 6.78
CA LYS A 601 -7.15 -33.91 7.78
C LYS A 601 -6.93 -32.61 7.03
N TYR A 602 -7.78 -31.61 7.29
CA TYR A 602 -7.58 -30.28 6.74
C TYR A 602 -6.50 -29.55 7.54
N GLU A 603 -5.46 -29.09 6.84
CA GLU A 603 -4.35 -28.41 7.49
C GLU A 603 -4.68 -26.95 7.83
N ARG A 604 -3.89 -26.37 8.75
CA ARG A 604 -4.13 -25.04 9.34
C ARG A 604 -4.21 -23.92 8.31
N GLY A 605 -3.42 -23.99 7.23
CA GLY A 605 -3.41 -22.96 6.18
C GLY A 605 -4.73 -22.86 5.42
N PHE A 606 -5.34 -24.00 5.11
CA PHE A 606 -6.64 -24.03 4.45
C PHE A 606 -7.77 -23.53 5.36
N ILE A 607 -7.77 -23.93 6.63
CA ILE A 607 -8.74 -23.44 7.62
C ILE A 607 -8.55 -21.93 7.83
N PHE A 608 -7.31 -21.46 7.93
CA PHE A 608 -7.00 -20.04 8.05
C PHE A 608 -7.55 -19.23 6.86
N TYR A 609 -7.38 -19.72 5.62
CA TYR A 609 -7.97 -19.10 4.44
C TYR A 609 -9.49 -19.05 4.54
N LEU A 610 -10.16 -20.18 4.79
CA LEU A 610 -11.63 -20.23 4.87
C LEU A 610 -12.18 -19.34 5.97
N THR A 611 -11.60 -19.35 7.17
CA THR A 611 -12.04 -18.51 8.28
C THR A 611 -11.95 -17.03 7.93
N HIS A 612 -10.85 -16.57 7.31
CA HIS A 612 -10.71 -15.16 6.95
C HIS A 612 -11.64 -14.78 5.80
N SER A 613 -11.69 -15.59 4.73
CA SER A 613 -12.54 -15.30 3.58
C SER A 613 -14.04 -15.33 3.90
N LEU A 614 -14.49 -16.19 4.82
CA LEU A 614 -15.90 -16.25 5.26
C LEU A 614 -16.25 -15.12 6.24
N ASN A 615 -15.29 -14.64 7.01
CA ASN A 615 -15.49 -13.49 7.90
C ASN A 615 -15.46 -12.16 7.16
N GLU A 616 -14.90 -12.11 5.96
CA GLU A 616 -14.99 -10.95 5.07
C GLU A 616 -16.36 -10.87 4.40
N ASP A 617 -16.82 -9.64 4.14
CA ASP A 617 -18.08 -9.39 3.44
C ASP A 617 -17.86 -9.45 1.93
N LEU A 618 -17.45 -10.64 1.47
CA LEU A 618 -17.30 -10.93 0.05
C LEU A 618 -18.70 -11.06 -0.59
N ASN A 619 -18.85 -10.53 -1.81
CA ASN A 619 -20.08 -10.64 -2.59
C ASN A 619 -20.30 -12.04 -3.22
N GLU A 620 -19.41 -13.00 -2.95
CA GLU A 620 -19.49 -14.36 -3.49
C GLU A 620 -20.51 -15.19 -2.69
N GLU A 621 -21.50 -15.78 -3.38
CA GLU A 621 -22.45 -16.73 -2.78
C GLU A 621 -22.07 -18.17 -3.18
N LEU A 622 -21.80 -19.05 -2.21
CA LEU A 622 -21.45 -20.44 -2.48
C LEU A 622 -22.66 -21.23 -3.00
N SER A 623 -22.41 -22.25 -3.83
CA SER A 623 -23.42 -23.24 -4.18
C SER A 623 -23.81 -24.09 -2.96
N GLN A 624 -25.01 -24.69 -2.97
CA GLN A 624 -25.48 -25.51 -1.85
C GLN A 624 -24.53 -26.68 -1.52
N GLU A 625 -23.89 -27.27 -2.54
CA GLU A 625 -22.93 -28.36 -2.37
C GLU A 625 -21.63 -27.87 -1.71
N SER A 626 -21.04 -26.79 -2.22
CA SER A 626 -19.82 -26.17 -1.68
C SER A 626 -20.03 -25.70 -0.25
N ALA A 627 -21.17 -25.07 0.04
CA ALA A 627 -21.50 -24.61 1.37
C ALA A 627 -21.71 -25.77 2.35
N THR A 628 -22.27 -26.90 1.89
CA THR A 628 -22.36 -28.13 2.71
C THR A 628 -20.99 -28.74 3.00
N LYS A 629 -20.06 -28.72 2.03
CA LYS A 629 -18.67 -29.15 2.23
C LYS A 629 -17.95 -28.27 3.26
N VAL A 630 -18.04 -26.94 3.14
CA VAL A 630 -17.49 -26.00 4.14
C VAL A 630 -18.02 -26.28 5.53
N LEU A 631 -19.33 -26.54 5.65
CA LEU A 631 -19.96 -26.87 6.91
C LEU A 631 -19.42 -28.16 7.53
N GLN A 632 -19.19 -29.20 6.70
CA GLN A 632 -18.57 -30.45 7.15
C GLN A 632 -17.12 -30.23 7.60
N ILE A 633 -16.34 -29.41 6.88
CA ILE A 633 -14.96 -29.06 7.23
C ILE A 633 -14.91 -28.46 8.63
N PHE A 634 -15.66 -27.39 8.88
CA PHE A 634 -15.64 -26.69 10.17
C PHE A 634 -16.20 -27.53 11.32
N TYR A 635 -17.17 -28.41 11.06
CA TYR A 635 -17.63 -29.35 12.09
C TYR A 635 -16.51 -30.31 12.55
N LEU A 636 -15.63 -30.73 11.63
CA LEU A 636 -14.53 -31.65 11.93
C LEU A 636 -13.31 -30.94 12.55
N THR A 637 -13.01 -29.72 12.12
CA THR A 637 -11.80 -28.99 12.56
C THR A 637 -12.07 -28.07 13.74
N GLU A 638 -12.98 -27.12 13.60
CA GLU A 638 -13.23 -26.03 14.56
C GLU A 638 -14.73 -25.79 14.78
N PRO A 639 -15.42 -26.69 15.52
CA PRO A 639 -16.87 -26.61 15.72
C PRO A 639 -17.33 -25.31 16.42
N VAL A 640 -16.43 -24.65 17.16
CA VAL A 640 -16.70 -23.38 17.86
C VAL A 640 -16.98 -22.24 16.89
N GLN A 641 -16.33 -22.20 15.72
CA GLN A 641 -16.50 -21.13 14.75
C GLN A 641 -17.74 -21.33 13.88
N LEU A 642 -18.35 -22.52 13.89
CA LEU A 642 -19.46 -22.86 13.00
C LEU A 642 -20.66 -21.90 13.07
N PRO A 643 -21.12 -21.45 14.26
CA PRO A 643 -22.20 -20.47 14.35
C PRO A 643 -21.86 -19.15 13.67
N HIS A 644 -20.61 -18.69 13.81
CA HIS A 644 -20.15 -17.44 13.21
C HIS A 644 -20.08 -17.54 11.67
N ILE A 645 -19.59 -18.67 11.17
CA ILE A 645 -19.43 -18.91 9.73
C ILE A 645 -20.78 -19.05 9.02
N LEU A 646 -21.75 -19.72 9.64
CA LEU A 646 -23.11 -19.84 9.10
C LEU A 646 -23.81 -18.50 8.88
N CYS A 647 -23.39 -17.47 9.61
CA CYS A 647 -23.92 -16.11 9.47
C CYS A 647 -23.23 -15.31 8.36
N SER A 648 -22.19 -15.85 7.72
CA SER A 648 -21.52 -15.22 6.58
C SER A 648 -22.45 -15.10 5.37
N PRO A 649 -22.37 -13.99 4.59
CA PRO A 649 -23.13 -13.86 3.34
C PRO A 649 -22.81 -14.99 2.34
N CYS A 650 -21.57 -15.49 2.33
CA CYS A 650 -21.16 -16.59 1.45
C CYS A 650 -21.94 -17.89 1.69
N MET A 651 -22.46 -18.08 2.91
CA MET A 651 -23.18 -19.29 3.35
C MET A 651 -24.70 -19.17 3.18
N ARG A 652 -25.19 -18.22 2.37
CA ARG A 652 -26.62 -17.98 2.15
C ARG A 652 -27.39 -19.23 1.69
N ASN A 653 -26.80 -19.99 0.77
CA ASN A 653 -27.42 -21.15 0.10
C ASN A 653 -27.20 -22.49 0.82
N VAL A 654 -26.73 -22.49 2.07
CA VAL A 654 -26.57 -23.71 2.87
C VAL A 654 -27.91 -24.42 3.08
N CYS A 655 -27.90 -25.75 3.04
CA CYS A 655 -29.07 -26.55 3.41
C CYS A 655 -29.40 -26.40 4.91
N PRO A 656 -30.55 -25.77 5.28
CA PRO A 656 -30.86 -25.47 6.68
C PRO A 656 -31.00 -26.73 7.55
N LEU A 657 -31.53 -27.83 6.99
CA LEU A 657 -31.66 -29.12 7.67
C LEU A 657 -30.31 -29.72 8.08
N THR A 658 -29.32 -29.61 7.20
CA THR A 658 -27.98 -30.13 7.48
C THR A 658 -27.28 -29.25 8.52
N ALA A 659 -27.36 -27.92 8.38
CA ALA A 659 -26.82 -26.98 9.35
C ALA A 659 -27.40 -27.22 10.76
N MET A 660 -28.72 -27.33 10.87
CA MET A 660 -29.41 -27.59 12.14
C MET A 660 -28.93 -28.88 12.81
N LYS A 661 -28.77 -29.97 12.06
CA LYS A 661 -28.25 -31.25 12.60
C LYS A 661 -26.86 -31.10 13.23
N TYR A 662 -25.97 -30.31 12.62
CA TYR A 662 -24.64 -30.09 13.16
C TYR A 662 -24.66 -29.14 14.36
N LEU A 663 -25.49 -28.08 14.34
CA LEU A 663 -25.66 -27.17 15.47
C LEU A 663 -26.20 -27.90 16.72
N GLN A 664 -27.17 -28.80 16.57
CA GLN A 664 -27.69 -29.63 17.66
C GLN A 664 -26.64 -30.59 18.25
N LYS A 665 -25.67 -31.05 17.44
CA LYS A 665 -24.55 -31.86 17.94
C LYS A 665 -23.56 -31.01 18.74
N ILE A 666 -23.28 -29.80 18.27
CA ILE A 666 -22.35 -28.86 18.91
C ILE A 666 -22.92 -28.36 20.25
N GLU A 667 -24.23 -28.13 20.34
CA GLU A 667 -24.87 -27.70 21.58
C GLU A 667 -24.62 -28.65 22.75
N LYS A 668 -24.59 -29.96 22.49
CA LYS A 668 -24.27 -30.98 23.49
C LYS A 668 -22.85 -30.87 24.02
N ILE A 669 -21.95 -30.30 23.23
CA ILE A 669 -20.53 -30.12 23.56
C ILE A 669 -20.33 -28.77 24.25
N MET A 670 -20.88 -27.70 23.67
CA MET A 670 -20.70 -26.33 24.16
C MET A 670 -21.91 -25.46 23.84
N PRO A 671 -22.81 -25.21 24.82
CA PRO A 671 -23.91 -24.28 24.64
C PRO A 671 -23.40 -22.82 24.64
N SER A 672 -23.88 -22.01 23.70
CA SER A 672 -23.62 -20.56 23.66
C SER A 672 -24.84 -19.81 23.14
N VAL A 673 -24.95 -18.53 23.49
CA VAL A 673 -26.08 -17.68 23.06
C VAL A 673 -26.06 -17.50 21.53
N VAL A 674 -24.88 -17.32 20.93
CA VAL A 674 -24.70 -17.22 19.48
C VAL A 674 -25.16 -18.50 18.78
N LEU A 675 -24.88 -19.67 19.36
CA LEU A 675 -25.35 -20.95 18.85
C LEU A 675 -26.89 -21.03 18.86
N THR A 676 -27.53 -20.63 19.95
CA THR A 676 -29.01 -20.58 20.08
C THR A 676 -29.63 -19.62 19.06
N LEU A 677 -29.09 -18.41 18.91
CA LEU A 677 -29.55 -17.45 17.90
C LEU A 677 -29.35 -17.98 16.47
N THR A 678 -28.25 -18.67 16.20
CA THR A 678 -28.00 -19.30 14.90
C THR A 678 -28.98 -20.44 14.63
N LYS A 679 -29.32 -21.25 15.64
CA LYS A 679 -30.38 -22.26 15.54
C LYS A 679 -31.74 -21.61 15.25
N ALA A 680 -32.10 -20.55 15.96
CA ALA A 680 -33.33 -19.80 15.71
C ALA A 680 -33.38 -19.26 14.26
N SER A 681 -32.27 -18.70 13.76
CA SER A 681 -32.15 -18.26 12.36
C SER A 681 -32.32 -19.41 11.35
N MET A 682 -31.74 -20.58 11.62
CA MET A 682 -31.90 -21.76 10.75
C MET A 682 -33.31 -22.36 10.81
N ALA A 683 -33.95 -22.35 11.98
CA ALA A 683 -35.35 -22.78 12.16
C ALA A 683 -36.31 -21.89 11.35
N LEU A 684 -36.08 -20.58 11.33
CA LEU A 684 -36.83 -19.65 10.48
C LEU A 684 -36.66 -19.96 9.00
N LYS A 685 -35.43 -20.20 8.53
CA LYS A 685 -35.19 -20.63 7.13
C LYS A 685 -35.85 -21.96 6.77
N MET A 686 -36.09 -22.83 7.75
CA MET A 686 -36.84 -24.09 7.58
C MET A 686 -38.36 -23.90 7.58
N GLY A 687 -38.87 -22.74 8.00
CA GLY A 687 -40.30 -22.50 8.25
C GLY A 687 -40.83 -23.16 9.53
N ASP A 688 -39.96 -23.62 10.43
CA ASP A 688 -40.34 -24.25 11.70
C ASP A 688 -40.45 -23.19 12.82
N LEU A 689 -41.62 -22.56 12.90
CA LEU A 689 -41.91 -21.51 13.88
C LEU A 689 -41.90 -22.02 15.32
N MET A 690 -42.31 -23.27 15.56
CA MET A 690 -42.33 -23.86 16.91
C MET A 690 -40.92 -24.03 17.46
N MET A 691 -39.98 -24.48 16.62
CA MET A 691 -38.57 -24.58 17.01
C MET A 691 -37.94 -23.19 17.18
N TYR A 692 -38.29 -22.23 16.34
CA TYR A 692 -37.86 -20.83 16.52
C TYR A 692 -38.28 -20.26 17.87
N GLU A 693 -39.56 -20.36 18.22
CA GLU A 693 -40.10 -19.87 19.50
C GLU A 693 -39.38 -20.53 20.68
N HIS A 694 -39.16 -21.85 20.62
CA HIS A 694 -38.45 -22.57 21.68
C HIS A 694 -37.00 -22.09 21.89
N GLU A 695 -36.27 -21.83 20.81
CA GLU A 695 -34.89 -21.34 20.88
C GLU A 695 -34.84 -19.88 21.37
N MET A 696 -35.78 -19.03 20.95
CA MET A 696 -35.87 -17.64 21.41
C MET A 696 -36.28 -17.53 22.88
N ASP A 697 -37.16 -18.41 23.37
CA ASP A 697 -37.59 -18.46 24.77
C ASP A 697 -36.53 -19.06 25.72
N SER A 698 -35.47 -19.66 25.18
CA SER A 698 -34.41 -20.31 25.97
C SER A 698 -33.60 -19.32 26.82
N TYR A 699 -33.51 -18.05 26.41
CA TYR A 699 -32.80 -17.01 27.14
C TYR A 699 -33.65 -15.74 27.28
N LYS A 700 -33.32 -14.92 28.28
CA LYS A 700 -33.92 -13.59 28.44
C LYS A 700 -33.44 -12.64 27.34
N GLU A 701 -34.28 -11.68 26.95
CA GLU A 701 -33.98 -10.68 25.92
C GLU A 701 -32.63 -9.96 26.12
N THR A 702 -32.26 -9.63 27.36
CA THR A 702 -30.96 -8.99 27.64
C THR A 702 -29.76 -9.86 27.29
N ILE A 703 -29.88 -11.18 27.47
CA ILE A 703 -28.83 -12.13 27.13
C ILE A 703 -28.80 -12.35 25.60
N LEU A 704 -29.96 -12.41 24.95
CA LEU A 704 -30.07 -12.48 23.49
C LEU A 704 -29.44 -11.24 22.83
N ALA A 705 -29.69 -10.04 23.37
CA ALA A 705 -29.04 -8.80 22.93
C ALA A 705 -27.50 -8.92 22.94
N CYS A 706 -26.93 -9.46 24.03
CA CYS A 706 -25.50 -9.74 24.10
C CYS A 706 -25.02 -10.79 23.07
N GLY A 707 -25.88 -11.74 22.71
CA GLY A 707 -25.60 -12.71 21.64
C GLY A 707 -25.39 -12.05 20.27
N PHE A 708 -26.14 -11.00 19.95
CA PHE A 708 -25.94 -10.23 18.72
C PHE A 708 -24.64 -9.42 18.71
N ILE A 709 -24.13 -9.00 19.88
CA ILE A 709 -22.78 -8.40 19.99
C ILE A 709 -21.72 -9.40 19.53
N GLY A 710 -21.88 -10.67 19.93
CA GLY A 710 -20.98 -11.76 19.55
C GLY A 710 -21.02 -12.10 18.06
N GLN A 711 -22.18 -11.94 17.41
CA GLN A 711 -22.31 -12.11 15.96
C GLN A 711 -23.29 -11.10 15.33
N PRO A 712 -22.80 -9.91 14.94
CA PRO A 712 -23.62 -8.86 14.33
C PRO A 712 -24.24 -9.29 12.99
N LYS A 713 -23.59 -10.22 12.28
CA LYS A 713 -24.02 -10.72 10.96
C LYS A 713 -25.38 -11.42 10.96
N LEU A 714 -25.90 -11.78 12.14
CA LEU A 714 -27.25 -12.31 12.30
C LEU A 714 -28.33 -11.27 11.98
N LEU A 715 -28.05 -9.98 12.24
CA LEU A 715 -29.00 -8.89 12.00
C LEU A 715 -28.71 -8.14 10.70
N ARG A 716 -27.43 -7.90 10.40
CA ARG A 716 -26.99 -7.04 9.30
C ARG A 716 -25.94 -7.71 8.43
N GLN A 717 -25.97 -7.48 7.13
CA GLN A 717 -24.93 -7.93 6.19
C GLN A 717 -24.52 -6.76 5.29
N HIS A 718 -23.27 -6.69 4.89
CA HIS A 718 -22.82 -5.70 3.91
C HIS A 718 -22.84 -6.29 2.51
N LYS A 719 -23.38 -5.54 1.55
CA LYS A 719 -23.28 -5.85 0.13
C LYS A 719 -22.87 -4.58 -0.60
N GLU A 720 -21.71 -4.62 -1.27
CA GLU A 720 -21.16 -3.45 -1.99
C GLU A 720 -21.02 -2.19 -1.10
N GLY A 721 -20.75 -2.36 0.19
CA GLY A 721 -20.64 -1.26 1.16
C GLY A 721 -21.98 -0.73 1.68
N ILE A 722 -23.11 -1.30 1.25
CA ILE A 722 -24.45 -0.97 1.74
C ILE A 722 -24.89 -2.00 2.79
N VAL A 723 -25.45 -1.53 3.89
CA VAL A 723 -26.00 -2.40 4.95
C VAL A 723 -27.38 -2.90 4.56
N ILE A 724 -27.52 -4.23 4.49
CA ILE A 724 -28.75 -4.94 4.20
C ILE A 724 -29.20 -5.71 5.45
N PRO A 725 -30.48 -5.58 5.86
CA PRO A 725 -31.03 -6.37 6.95
C PRO A 725 -31.22 -7.83 6.54
N THR A 726 -30.97 -8.76 7.46
CA THR A 726 -31.20 -10.20 7.24
C THR A 726 -32.69 -10.56 7.33
N GLU A 727 -33.05 -11.74 6.81
CA GLU A 727 -34.39 -12.32 7.01
C GLU A 727 -34.74 -12.46 8.50
N PHE A 728 -33.73 -12.72 9.33
CA PHE A 728 -33.86 -12.79 10.78
C PHE A 728 -34.26 -11.43 11.38
N ALA A 729 -33.61 -10.34 10.95
CA ALA A 729 -33.97 -8.97 11.37
C ALA A 729 -35.37 -8.58 10.90
N ILE A 730 -35.77 -8.97 9.67
CA ILE A 730 -37.13 -8.75 9.15
C ILE A 730 -38.16 -9.49 10.00
N HIS A 731 -37.88 -10.72 10.42
CA HIS A 731 -38.79 -11.48 11.28
C HIS A 731 -38.87 -10.90 12.70
N LEU A 732 -37.74 -10.44 13.27
CA LEU A 732 -37.70 -9.77 14.57
C LEU A 732 -38.48 -8.45 14.57
N LYS A 733 -38.46 -7.71 13.47
CA LYS A 733 -39.27 -6.48 13.31
C LYS A 733 -40.75 -6.74 13.59
N GLU A 734 -41.30 -7.84 13.07
CA GLU A 734 -42.72 -8.18 13.18
C GLU A 734 -43.07 -8.85 14.51
N THR A 735 -42.15 -9.63 15.09
CA THR A 735 -42.40 -10.43 16.29
C THR A 735 -41.96 -9.76 17.59
N GLN A 736 -40.74 -9.22 17.63
CA GLN A 736 -40.08 -8.69 18.84
C GLN A 736 -39.29 -7.40 18.51
N PRO A 737 -39.95 -6.28 18.15
CA PRO A 737 -39.29 -5.03 17.79
C PRO A 737 -38.44 -4.44 18.92
N GLY A 738 -38.81 -4.69 20.19
CA GLY A 738 -38.03 -4.27 21.36
C GLY A 738 -36.67 -4.94 21.46
N LEU A 739 -36.58 -6.25 21.19
CA LEU A 739 -35.31 -6.97 21.16
C LEU A 739 -34.41 -6.49 20.03
N LEU A 740 -34.98 -6.22 18.85
CA LEU A 740 -34.23 -5.69 17.71
C LEU A 740 -33.58 -4.35 18.05
N VAL A 741 -34.33 -3.42 18.64
CA VAL A 741 -33.81 -2.10 19.05
C VAL A 741 -32.74 -2.27 20.14
N ALA A 742 -32.99 -3.09 21.16
CA ALA A 742 -32.01 -3.34 22.22
C ALA A 742 -30.70 -3.95 21.69
N ALA A 743 -30.79 -4.87 20.72
CA ALA A 743 -29.63 -5.46 20.07
C ALA A 743 -28.83 -4.43 19.27
N THR A 744 -29.48 -3.53 18.52
CA THR A 744 -28.79 -2.48 17.77
C THR A 744 -28.13 -1.45 18.70
N VAL A 745 -28.77 -1.09 19.82
CA VAL A 745 -28.13 -0.23 20.84
C VAL A 745 -26.88 -0.92 21.41
N ALA A 746 -26.98 -2.20 21.76
CA ALA A 746 -25.85 -2.96 22.27
C ALA A 746 -24.69 -3.07 21.25
N LEU A 747 -25.00 -3.18 19.95
CA LEU A 747 -24.00 -3.12 18.88
C LEU A 747 -23.30 -1.76 18.81
N TYR A 748 -24.05 -0.66 18.96
CA TYR A 748 -23.50 0.69 18.92
C TYR A 748 -22.55 0.95 20.10
N GLU A 749 -22.97 0.60 21.32
CA GLU A 749 -22.14 0.76 22.53
C GLU A 749 -20.82 -0.02 22.47
N ASN A 750 -20.77 -1.13 21.73
CA ASN A 750 -19.58 -1.96 21.55
C ASN A 750 -18.81 -1.63 20.26
N SER A 751 -19.07 -0.48 19.63
CA SER A 751 -18.42 -0.02 18.40
C SER A 751 -18.51 -1.04 17.24
N LYS A 752 -19.61 -1.80 17.19
CA LYS A 752 -19.89 -2.77 16.11
C LYS A 752 -20.78 -2.19 15.02
N ILE A 753 -21.37 -1.02 15.21
CA ILE A 753 -22.17 -0.30 14.19
C ILE A 753 -22.02 1.20 14.45
N GLU A 754 -21.84 2.00 13.39
CA GLU A 754 -21.82 3.46 13.48
C GLU A 754 -23.25 4.03 13.49
N LEU A 755 -23.42 5.29 13.89
CA LEU A 755 -24.75 5.90 14.02
C LEU A 755 -25.43 6.04 12.65
N GLU A 756 -24.70 6.53 11.65
CA GLU A 756 -25.16 6.65 10.27
C GLU A 756 -25.48 5.28 9.67
N GLU A 757 -24.65 4.29 9.99
CA GLU A 757 -24.84 2.92 9.56
C GLU A 757 -26.14 2.33 10.15
N ALA A 758 -26.43 2.58 11.44
CA ALA A 758 -27.69 2.18 12.07
C ALA A 758 -28.91 2.87 11.46
N ASP A 759 -28.81 4.14 11.09
CA ASP A 759 -29.89 4.86 10.38
C ASP A 759 -30.19 4.20 9.03
N THR A 760 -29.17 3.89 8.24
CA THR A 760 -29.34 3.21 6.93
C THR A 760 -29.94 1.82 7.10
N PHE A 761 -29.56 1.08 8.15
CA PHE A 761 -30.11 -0.22 8.49
C PHE A 761 -31.62 -0.17 8.73
N PHE A 762 -32.10 0.72 9.61
CA PHE A 762 -33.53 0.83 9.91
C PHE A 762 -34.34 1.39 8.73
N LYS A 763 -33.79 2.34 7.96
CA LYS A 763 -34.46 2.84 6.73
C LYS A 763 -34.65 1.72 5.70
N THR A 764 -33.62 0.90 5.49
CA THR A 764 -33.67 -0.25 4.57
C THR A 764 -34.64 -1.32 5.10
N LEU A 765 -34.63 -1.60 6.40
CA LEU A 765 -35.53 -2.58 7.04
C LEU A 765 -37.02 -2.23 6.91
N CYS A 766 -37.34 -0.94 6.83
CA CYS A 766 -38.72 -0.47 6.67
C CYS A 766 -39.13 -0.23 5.21
N ASN A 767 -38.24 -0.37 4.23
CA ASN A 767 -38.50 -0.04 2.82
C ASN A 767 -39.05 1.39 2.62
N ASN A 768 -38.61 2.35 3.44
CA ASN A 768 -39.14 3.71 3.39
C ASN A 768 -38.44 4.52 2.29
N SER A 769 -39.22 5.30 1.53
CA SER A 769 -38.69 6.31 0.60
C SER A 769 -37.82 7.32 1.37
N GLU A 770 -36.83 7.92 0.70
CA GLU A 770 -35.79 8.80 1.28
C GLU A 770 -36.28 9.87 2.28
N ASN A 771 -37.57 10.23 2.24
CA ASN A 771 -38.16 11.31 3.03
C ASN A 771 -38.95 10.91 4.29
N THR A 772 -39.10 9.60 4.60
CA THR A 772 -39.93 9.16 5.75
C THR A 772 -39.11 8.38 6.78
N ILE A 773 -38.93 8.94 7.98
CA ILE A 773 -38.21 8.29 9.08
C ILE A 773 -39.13 7.25 9.76
N PRO A 774 -38.76 5.96 9.76
CA PRO A 774 -39.56 4.89 10.37
C PRO A 774 -39.69 5.05 11.89
N GLN A 775 -40.77 4.56 12.49
CA GLN A 775 -40.95 4.62 13.94
C GLN A 775 -39.87 3.84 14.70
N LEU A 776 -39.45 2.67 14.21
CA LEU A 776 -38.38 1.87 14.84
C LEU A 776 -37.04 2.60 14.93
N LEU A 777 -36.75 3.51 13.98
CA LEU A 777 -35.56 4.34 14.03
C LEU A 777 -35.66 5.39 15.15
N VAL A 778 -36.85 5.95 15.36
CA VAL A 778 -37.12 6.85 16.49
C VAL A 778 -37.01 6.08 17.82
N ASP A 779 -37.55 4.87 17.89
CA ASP A 779 -37.44 4.02 19.08
C ASP A 779 -35.97 3.66 19.38
N PHE A 780 -35.14 3.47 18.35
CA PHE A 780 -33.70 3.29 18.48
C PHE A 780 -33.00 4.53 19.03
N TRP A 781 -33.28 5.72 18.49
CA TRP A 781 -32.73 6.97 19.05
C TRP A 781 -33.18 7.20 20.49
N GLU A 782 -34.46 6.96 20.81
CA GLU A 782 -35.00 7.04 22.18
C GLU A 782 -34.30 6.06 23.13
N ALA A 783 -34.07 4.81 22.70
CA ALA A 783 -33.35 3.82 23.48
C ALA A 783 -31.87 4.19 23.66
N LEU A 784 -31.23 4.69 22.60
CA LEU A 784 -29.83 5.12 22.66
C LEU A 784 -29.64 6.33 23.57
N LEU A 785 -30.57 7.29 23.59
CA LEU A 785 -30.57 8.42 24.53
C LEU A 785 -30.59 7.98 25.99
N VAL A 786 -31.15 6.81 26.31
CA VAL A 786 -31.17 6.30 27.71
C VAL A 786 -29.79 5.80 28.14
N VAL A 787 -28.95 5.35 27.21
CA VAL A 787 -27.67 4.70 27.52
C VAL A 787 -26.44 5.53 27.11
N CYS A 788 -26.60 6.48 26.18
CA CYS A 788 -25.52 7.30 25.64
C CYS A 788 -24.80 8.12 26.73
N SER A 789 -23.48 8.04 26.75
CA SER A 789 -22.60 8.76 27.69
C SER A 789 -21.78 9.89 27.04
N GLN A 790 -21.78 9.99 25.71
CA GLN A 790 -21.02 11.00 24.97
C GLN A 790 -21.85 12.25 24.70
N GLU A 791 -21.41 13.42 25.16
CA GLU A 791 -22.19 14.67 25.07
C GLU A 791 -22.43 15.14 23.62
N GLU A 792 -21.47 14.95 22.71
CA GLU A 792 -21.60 15.37 21.30
C GLU A 792 -22.70 14.58 20.58
N VAL A 793 -22.64 13.24 20.69
CA VAL A 793 -23.66 12.34 20.14
C VAL A 793 -25.01 12.57 20.80
N LEU A 794 -25.04 12.83 22.12
CA LEU A 794 -26.25 13.13 22.85
C LEU A 794 -26.98 14.35 22.29
N GLN A 795 -26.26 15.46 22.04
CA GLN A 795 -26.88 16.66 21.44
C GLN A 795 -27.39 16.39 20.04
N GLU A 796 -26.64 15.64 19.24
CA GLU A 796 -27.07 15.27 17.89
C GLU A 796 -28.35 14.43 17.91
N LEU A 797 -28.41 13.40 18.76
CA LEU A 797 -29.60 12.55 18.92
C LEU A 797 -30.81 13.35 19.41
N LEU A 798 -30.63 14.25 20.39
CA LEU A 798 -31.69 15.12 20.88
C LEU A 798 -32.25 16.02 19.77
N LEU A 799 -31.40 16.56 18.90
CA LEU A 799 -31.82 17.36 17.75
C LEU A 799 -32.55 16.50 16.70
N ARG A 800 -32.05 15.30 16.39
CA ARG A 800 -32.70 14.36 15.44
C ARG A 800 -34.10 13.98 15.91
N VAL A 801 -34.24 13.56 17.17
CA VAL A 801 -35.53 13.21 17.78
C VAL A 801 -36.48 14.41 17.82
N THR A 802 -35.99 15.58 18.25
CA THR A 802 -36.78 16.82 18.27
C THR A 802 -37.29 17.18 16.87
N SER A 803 -36.41 17.14 15.86
CA SER A 803 -36.79 17.46 14.48
C SER A 803 -37.92 16.55 13.98
N GLN A 804 -37.89 15.26 14.33
CA GLN A 804 -38.87 14.28 13.88
C GLN A 804 -40.22 14.44 14.59
N TYR A 805 -40.24 14.67 15.90
CA TYR A 805 -41.49 14.99 16.60
C TYR A 805 -42.13 16.27 16.05
N VAL A 806 -41.34 17.31 15.82
CA VAL A 806 -41.86 18.58 15.27
C VAL A 806 -42.41 18.39 13.87
N TRP A 807 -41.70 17.64 13.02
CA TRP A 807 -42.17 17.33 11.68
C TRP A 807 -43.52 16.60 11.70
N ARG A 808 -43.67 15.55 12.53
CA ARG A 808 -44.94 14.81 12.68
C ARG A 808 -46.07 15.67 13.21
N ILE A 809 -45.80 16.51 14.21
CA ILE A 809 -46.77 17.46 14.78
C ILE A 809 -47.22 18.47 13.71
N SER A 810 -46.28 19.06 12.97
CA SER A 810 -46.57 20.07 11.95
C SER A 810 -47.38 19.50 10.77
N LYS A 811 -47.12 18.24 10.40
CA LYS A 811 -47.80 17.54 9.30
C LYS A 811 -49.04 16.78 9.72
N ARG A 812 -49.34 16.70 11.02
CA ARG A 812 -50.43 15.89 11.60
C ARG A 812 -50.35 14.43 11.11
N GLN A 813 -49.18 13.82 11.28
CA GLN A 813 -48.95 12.42 10.93
C GLN A 813 -48.77 11.58 12.18
N PHE A 814 -49.33 10.36 12.16
CA PHE A 814 -49.15 9.39 13.23
C PHE A 814 -47.91 8.52 12.99
N PRO A 815 -47.29 7.99 14.06
CA PRO A 815 -46.32 6.92 13.96
C PRO A 815 -46.87 5.75 13.13
N GLU A 816 -46.03 5.15 12.27
CA GLU A 816 -46.39 3.99 11.45
C GLU A 816 -46.73 2.76 12.30
N THR A 817 -46.00 2.57 13.40
CA THR A 817 -46.18 1.52 14.39
C THR A 817 -46.35 2.11 15.78
N LYS A 818 -46.85 1.32 16.73
CA LYS A 818 -46.95 1.76 18.13
C LYS A 818 -45.53 2.00 18.69
N PRO A 819 -45.23 3.18 19.28
CA PRO A 819 -43.94 3.44 19.92
C PRO A 819 -43.63 2.43 21.02
N LEU A 820 -42.35 2.09 21.18
CA LEU A 820 -41.92 1.10 22.18
C LEU A 820 -41.97 1.64 23.61
N LYS A 821 -41.71 2.94 23.80
CA LYS A 821 -41.72 3.61 25.09
C LYS A 821 -42.73 4.76 25.10
N THR A 822 -43.47 4.87 26.20
CA THR A 822 -44.34 6.01 26.47
C THR A 822 -43.53 7.19 27.04
N THR A 823 -44.12 8.38 27.08
CA THR A 823 -43.49 9.56 27.69
C THR A 823 -43.14 9.33 29.16
N GLU A 824 -43.99 8.62 29.91
CA GLU A 824 -43.74 8.27 31.31
C GLU A 824 -42.55 7.31 31.44
N ASP A 825 -42.44 6.32 30.55
CA ASP A 825 -41.30 5.39 30.53
C ASP A 825 -39.99 6.13 30.29
N LEU A 826 -39.97 7.09 29.36
CA LEU A 826 -38.78 7.89 29.04
C LEU A 826 -38.35 8.80 30.18
N ILE A 827 -39.30 9.51 30.81
CA ILE A 827 -39.05 10.34 32.01
C ILE A 827 -38.47 9.51 33.15
N ASN A 828 -38.98 8.28 33.34
CA ASN A 828 -38.47 7.39 34.37
C ASN A 828 -37.12 6.73 34.01
N SER A 829 -36.77 6.68 32.72
CA SER A 829 -35.57 5.99 32.22
C SER A 829 -34.33 6.86 32.19
N CYS A 830 -34.43 8.16 31.89
CA CYS A 830 -33.26 9.05 31.84
C CYS A 830 -33.57 10.53 32.11
N ASN A 831 -32.53 11.28 32.51
CA ASN A 831 -32.64 12.71 32.87
C ASN A 831 -32.78 13.65 31.65
N HIS A 832 -32.72 13.10 30.44
CA HIS A 832 -32.90 13.86 29.20
C HIS A 832 -34.36 14.14 28.88
N PHE A 833 -35.29 13.46 29.55
CA PHE A 833 -36.73 13.70 29.50
C PHE A 833 -37.18 14.29 30.85
N GLY A 834 -37.55 15.58 30.87
CA GLY A 834 -37.99 16.28 32.06
C GLY A 834 -39.46 16.05 32.40
N LEU A 835 -39.82 16.22 33.68
CA LEU A 835 -41.21 16.27 34.11
C LEU A 835 -41.91 17.46 33.46
N ILE A 836 -43.06 17.21 32.82
CA ILE A 836 -43.85 18.27 32.18
C ILE A 836 -44.41 19.20 33.24
N PHE A 837 -44.18 20.50 33.10
CA PHE A 837 -44.61 21.48 34.10
C PHE A 837 -46.15 21.61 34.17
N PRO A 838 -46.73 21.83 35.37
CA PRO A 838 -48.19 21.92 35.53
C PRO A 838 -48.87 23.00 34.68
N TRP A 839 -48.17 24.12 34.43
CA TRP A 839 -48.69 25.21 33.58
C TRP A 839 -48.79 24.81 32.10
N VAL A 840 -47.91 23.90 31.63
CA VAL A 840 -47.96 23.34 30.26
C VAL A 840 -49.19 22.44 30.13
N THR A 841 -49.40 21.54 31.09
CA THR A 841 -50.59 20.67 31.14
C THR A 841 -51.88 21.49 31.20
N PHE A 842 -51.87 22.59 31.95
CA PHE A 842 -53.01 23.50 32.05
C PHE A 842 -53.36 24.15 30.69
N ILE A 843 -52.39 24.73 29.97
CA ILE A 843 -52.63 25.33 28.64
C ILE A 843 -53.21 24.30 27.66
N MET A 844 -52.70 23.07 27.70
CA MET A 844 -53.19 21.98 26.86
C MET A 844 -54.65 21.60 27.18
N SER A 845 -55.08 21.71 28.45
CA SER A 845 -56.44 21.39 28.90
C SER A 845 -57.50 22.45 28.60
N VAL A 846 -57.09 23.71 28.38
CA VAL A 846 -58.00 24.87 28.15
C VAL A 846 -58.54 24.91 26.70
N GLY A 847 -57.95 24.15 25.77
CA GLY A 847 -58.38 24.05 24.37
C GLY A 847 -59.70 23.27 24.17
N SER A 848 -60.39 23.50 23.06
CA SER A 848 -61.63 22.79 22.72
C SER A 848 -61.41 21.28 22.58
N PRO A 849 -62.33 20.42 23.05
CA PRO A 849 -62.19 18.96 23.09
C PRO A 849 -62.30 18.26 21.72
N SER A 850 -62.22 18.99 20.60
CA SER A 850 -62.38 18.44 19.25
C SER A 850 -61.11 17.84 18.64
N ASP A 851 -59.93 18.15 19.18
CA ASP A 851 -58.66 17.51 18.78
C ASP A 851 -58.41 16.30 19.69
N LYS A 852 -59.11 15.20 19.42
CA LYS A 852 -58.97 13.92 20.13
C LYS A 852 -57.85 13.02 19.59
N ASP A 853 -56.97 13.58 18.78
CA ASP A 853 -55.79 12.89 18.28
C ASP A 853 -54.55 13.66 18.77
N TYR A 854 -53.44 12.96 19.03
CA TYR A 854 -52.10 13.47 19.40
C TYR A 854 -51.75 13.66 20.90
N PRO A 855 -51.51 12.60 21.69
CA PRO A 855 -50.95 12.76 23.04
C PRO A 855 -49.42 12.53 23.16
N GLU A 856 -48.81 11.58 22.44
CA GLU A 856 -47.47 11.11 22.80
C GLU A 856 -46.33 11.98 22.24
N ASP A 857 -46.22 12.21 20.92
CA ASP A 857 -45.11 13.02 20.37
C ASP A 857 -45.07 14.46 20.93
N ILE A 858 -46.23 15.04 21.25
CA ILE A 858 -46.32 16.37 21.89
C ILE A 858 -45.78 16.31 23.32
N SER A 859 -46.17 15.30 24.10
CA SER A 859 -45.69 15.16 25.48
C SER A 859 -44.21 14.77 25.54
N LYS A 860 -43.72 13.95 24.60
CA LYS A 860 -42.28 13.65 24.44
C LYS A 860 -41.47 14.92 24.12
N LEU A 861 -41.93 15.73 23.16
CA LEU A 861 -41.28 17.00 22.82
C LEU A 861 -41.29 17.99 23.99
N GLN A 862 -42.43 18.15 24.67
CA GLN A 862 -42.54 18.99 25.86
C GLN A 862 -41.59 18.52 26.97
N SER A 863 -41.49 17.21 27.19
CA SER A 863 -40.59 16.61 28.17
C SER A 863 -39.11 16.88 27.84
N ILE A 864 -38.69 16.75 26.57
CA ILE A 864 -37.33 17.11 26.13
C ILE A 864 -37.03 18.58 26.41
N LEU A 865 -37.95 19.49 26.10
CA LEU A 865 -37.79 20.93 26.32
C LEU A 865 -37.84 21.32 27.81
N CYS A 866 -38.51 20.53 28.64
CA CYS A 866 -38.48 20.68 30.10
C CYS A 866 -37.17 20.15 30.72
N SER A 867 -36.38 19.35 29.99
CA SER A 867 -35.08 18.87 30.45
C SER A 867 -34.01 19.98 30.41
N GLN A 868 -32.93 19.81 31.18
CA GLN A 868 -31.75 20.68 31.05
C GLN A 868 -30.80 20.26 29.92
N SER A 869 -31.06 19.12 29.27
CA SER A 869 -30.10 18.42 28.43
C SER A 869 -30.00 19.00 27.02
N ILE A 870 -31.08 19.50 26.44
CA ILE A 870 -31.07 20.02 25.07
C ILE A 870 -30.57 21.47 25.01
N ASN A 871 -29.66 21.74 24.07
CA ASN A 871 -29.31 23.11 23.70
C ASN A 871 -30.42 23.74 22.85
N VAL A 872 -31.27 24.55 23.50
CA VAL A 872 -32.43 25.18 22.87
C VAL A 872 -32.04 26.10 21.71
N THR A 873 -30.87 26.77 21.74
CA THR A 873 -30.46 27.65 20.62
C THR A 873 -30.29 26.88 19.33
N SER A 874 -29.79 25.65 19.40
CA SER A 874 -29.61 24.76 18.26
C SER A 874 -30.91 24.12 17.79
N ALA A 875 -31.90 23.99 18.69
CA ALA A 875 -33.21 23.43 18.38
C ALA A 875 -34.17 24.42 17.71
N LEU A 876 -33.97 25.75 17.91
CA LEU A 876 -34.86 26.80 17.39
C LEU A 876 -35.22 26.67 15.90
N PRO A 877 -34.29 26.42 14.95
CA PRO A 877 -34.62 26.33 13.53
C PRO A 877 -35.62 25.21 13.21
N PHE A 878 -35.57 24.11 13.98
CA PHE A 878 -36.46 22.98 13.80
C PHE A 878 -37.88 23.26 14.31
N LEU A 879 -38.05 24.25 15.19
CA LEU A 879 -39.32 24.62 15.83
C LEU A 879 -40.11 25.67 15.04
N GLU A 880 -39.47 26.38 14.10
CA GLU A 880 -40.10 27.39 13.21
C GLU A 880 -41.37 26.90 12.48
N PRO A 881 -41.49 25.64 12.04
CA PRO A 881 -42.71 25.15 11.36
C PRO A 881 -43.96 25.14 12.25
N LEU A 882 -43.82 25.24 13.57
CA LEU A 882 -44.94 25.23 14.50
C LEU A 882 -45.51 26.63 14.66
N SER A 883 -46.72 26.84 14.12
CA SER A 883 -47.45 28.10 14.31
C SER A 883 -47.73 28.34 15.79
N GLU A 884 -47.50 29.58 16.23
CA GLU A 884 -47.83 30.05 17.57
C GLU A 884 -49.34 30.04 17.86
N ASP A 885 -50.21 29.88 16.85
CA ASP A 885 -51.66 30.09 16.99
C ASP A 885 -52.39 28.92 17.67
N GLY A 886 -51.76 27.74 17.74
CA GLY A 886 -52.29 26.60 18.49
C GLY A 886 -51.70 26.49 19.91
N ASN A 887 -52.44 25.85 20.82
CA ASN A 887 -51.98 25.58 22.20
C ASN A 887 -50.63 24.83 22.24
N VAL A 888 -50.41 23.91 21.29
CA VAL A 888 -49.15 23.17 21.13
C VAL A 888 -48.00 24.11 20.82
N GLY A 889 -48.14 24.96 19.80
CA GLY A 889 -47.12 25.94 19.45
C GLY A 889 -46.88 26.93 20.59
N LEU A 890 -47.95 27.43 21.23
CA LEU A 890 -47.84 28.31 22.39
C LEU A 890 -46.99 27.69 23.52
N THR A 891 -47.25 26.45 23.92
CA THR A 891 -46.47 25.79 24.98
C THR A 891 -45.00 25.63 24.62
N ILE A 892 -44.70 25.20 23.39
CA ILE A 892 -43.32 24.98 22.91
C ILE A 892 -42.54 26.31 22.83
N HIS A 893 -43.15 27.36 22.28
CA HIS A 893 -42.50 28.69 22.16
C HIS A 893 -42.26 29.33 23.52
N VAL A 894 -43.19 29.18 24.47
CA VAL A 894 -43.01 29.66 25.85
C VAL A 894 -41.91 28.85 26.56
N LEU A 895 -41.86 27.52 26.42
CA LEU A 895 -40.78 26.70 26.97
C LEU A 895 -39.41 27.14 26.43
N CYS A 896 -39.29 27.34 25.12
CA CYS A 896 -38.04 27.77 24.49
C CYS A 896 -37.62 29.18 24.93
N SER A 897 -38.54 30.14 24.93
CA SER A 897 -38.26 31.52 25.35
C SER A 897 -37.83 31.59 26.82
N THR A 898 -38.46 30.78 27.68
CA THR A 898 -38.10 30.64 29.09
C THR A 898 -36.67 30.08 29.25
N ARG A 899 -36.33 29.02 28.52
CA ARG A 899 -34.98 28.44 28.53
C ARG A 899 -33.89 29.39 28.01
N LEU A 900 -34.25 30.34 27.14
CA LEU A 900 -33.36 31.39 26.64
C LEU A 900 -33.29 32.62 27.56
N GLY A 901 -33.95 32.60 28.72
CA GLY A 901 -34.00 33.72 29.66
C GLY A 901 -34.90 34.88 29.22
N LYS A 902 -35.70 34.70 28.16
CA LYS A 902 -36.62 35.71 27.62
C LYS A 902 -37.98 35.67 28.33
N TYR A 903 -37.96 35.86 29.65
CA TYR A 903 -39.18 35.78 30.48
C TYR A 903 -40.22 36.86 30.12
N GLU A 904 -39.78 38.05 29.67
CA GLU A 904 -40.70 39.11 29.23
C GLU A 904 -41.51 38.70 28.01
N ASP A 905 -40.85 38.12 27.01
CA ASP A 905 -41.50 37.68 25.77
C ASP A 905 -42.51 36.55 26.08
N SER A 906 -42.13 35.60 26.95
CA SER A 906 -43.02 34.54 27.44
C SER A 906 -44.26 35.10 28.13
N LEU A 907 -44.10 36.10 29.02
CA LEU A 907 -45.22 36.74 29.72
C LEU A 907 -46.12 37.50 28.75
N ASP A 908 -45.55 38.26 27.82
CA ASP A 908 -46.31 39.03 26.83
C ASP A 908 -47.11 38.12 25.89
N LEU A 909 -46.52 36.99 25.50
CA LEU A 909 -47.15 35.95 24.66
C LEU A 909 -48.29 35.23 25.41
N LEU A 910 -48.06 34.79 26.65
CA LEU A 910 -49.08 34.15 27.49
C LEU A 910 -50.24 35.11 27.79
N LEU A 911 -49.96 36.36 28.18
CA LEU A 911 -51.00 37.36 28.42
C LEU A 911 -51.82 37.67 27.17
N LYS A 912 -51.27 37.46 25.96
CA LYS A 912 -51.96 37.72 24.69
C LYS A 912 -52.84 36.54 24.27
N LYS A 913 -52.38 35.30 24.47
CA LYS A 913 -53.03 34.09 23.94
C LYS A 913 -53.73 33.22 25.00
N CYS A 914 -53.18 33.10 26.22
CA CYS A 914 -53.74 32.30 27.31
C CYS A 914 -53.51 32.97 28.69
N PRO A 915 -54.26 34.03 29.03
CA PRO A 915 -54.04 34.79 30.27
C PRO A 915 -54.29 33.96 31.54
N ASP A 916 -55.13 32.93 31.49
CA ASP A 916 -55.40 32.03 32.63
C ASP A 916 -54.16 31.25 33.09
N ALA A 917 -53.21 30.97 32.19
CA ALA A 917 -52.00 30.20 32.49
C ALA A 917 -50.84 31.05 33.02
N VAL A 918 -50.92 32.39 32.90
CA VAL A 918 -49.82 33.31 33.20
C VAL A 918 -49.40 33.23 34.66
N VAL A 919 -50.37 33.13 35.57
CA VAL A 919 -50.06 33.08 37.01
C VAL A 919 -49.41 31.76 37.40
N LEU A 920 -49.89 30.64 36.85
CA LEU A 920 -49.27 29.32 37.05
C LEU A 920 -47.84 29.26 36.49
N TYR A 921 -47.62 29.85 35.30
CA TYR A 921 -46.29 30.02 34.72
C TYR A 921 -45.38 30.85 35.62
N ALA A 922 -45.86 32.03 36.06
CA ALA A 922 -45.12 32.95 36.92
C ALA A 922 -44.76 32.31 38.27
N GLN A 923 -45.68 31.54 38.88
CA GLN A 923 -45.43 30.83 40.13
C GLN A 923 -44.35 29.75 39.99
N HIS A 924 -44.22 29.15 38.80
CA HIS A 924 -43.24 28.11 38.55
C HIS A 924 -41.87 28.68 38.16
N GLU A 925 -41.82 29.56 37.16
CA GLU A 925 -40.59 30.02 36.48
C GLU A 925 -39.99 31.30 37.07
N LEU A 926 -40.81 32.21 37.61
CA LEU A 926 -40.33 33.50 38.18
C LEU A 926 -39.97 33.36 39.66
N LYS A 927 -39.07 32.42 39.96
CA LYS A 927 -38.50 32.21 41.29
C LYS A 927 -37.10 32.83 41.41
N ASP A 928 -36.62 32.92 42.64
CA ASP A 928 -35.29 33.42 43.01
C ASP A 928 -34.90 34.73 42.32
N ASP A 929 -33.88 34.73 41.46
CA ASP A 929 -33.35 35.94 40.81
C ASP A 929 -34.36 36.62 39.88
N ASN A 930 -35.39 35.90 39.41
CA ASN A 930 -36.41 36.40 38.50
C ASN A 930 -37.68 36.89 39.21
N ARG A 931 -37.73 36.87 40.56
CA ARG A 931 -38.92 37.32 41.31
C ARG A 931 -39.32 38.76 41.01
N ALA A 932 -38.34 39.61 40.72
CA ALA A 932 -38.58 41.02 40.39
C ALA A 932 -39.55 41.22 39.20
N MET A 933 -39.65 40.24 38.30
CA MET A 933 -40.52 40.28 37.12
C MET A 933 -42.01 40.27 37.48
N TRP A 934 -42.38 39.76 38.66
CA TRP A 934 -43.75 39.83 39.17
C TRP A 934 -44.26 41.26 39.28
N TRP A 935 -43.44 42.16 39.85
CA TRP A 935 -43.80 43.55 40.08
C TRP A 935 -43.28 44.52 39.02
N ASN A 936 -42.19 44.21 38.32
CA ASN A 936 -41.63 45.09 37.30
C ASN A 936 -42.30 44.94 35.92
N LYS A 937 -42.85 43.76 35.60
CA LYS A 937 -43.43 43.47 34.27
C LYS A 937 -44.87 42.97 34.36
N LEU A 938 -45.12 41.88 35.08
CA LEU A 938 -46.43 41.20 35.09
C LEU A 938 -47.53 42.08 35.69
N LEU A 939 -47.30 42.68 36.86
CA LEU A 939 -48.29 43.54 37.53
C LEU A 939 -48.61 44.81 36.71
N PRO A 940 -47.63 45.59 36.19
CA PRO A 940 -47.91 46.74 35.33
C PRO A 940 -48.68 46.37 34.05
N GLU A 941 -48.32 45.26 33.40
CA GLU A 941 -48.95 44.85 32.13
C GLU A 941 -50.38 44.35 32.34
N LEU A 942 -50.67 43.61 33.42
CA LEU A 942 -52.04 43.25 33.81
C LEU A 942 -52.88 44.49 34.16
N CYS A 943 -52.31 45.46 34.89
CA CYS A 943 -52.97 46.75 35.17
C CYS A 943 -53.27 47.53 33.89
N LYS A 944 -52.37 47.53 32.90
CA LYS A 944 -52.56 48.19 31.61
C LYS A 944 -53.63 47.50 30.75
N ARG A 945 -53.59 46.17 30.64
CA ARG A 945 -54.55 45.41 29.81
C ARG A 945 -55.96 45.44 30.38
N THR A 946 -56.11 45.36 31.70
CA THR A 946 -57.42 45.53 32.36
C THR A 946 -58.06 46.91 32.13
N ARG A 947 -57.26 47.96 31.86
CA ARG A 947 -57.74 49.29 31.49
C ARG A 947 -58.13 49.42 30.01
N LEU A 948 -57.34 48.83 29.11
CA LEU A 948 -57.50 48.97 27.66
C LEU A 948 -58.72 48.21 27.11
N THR A 949 -59.00 47.03 27.64
CA THR A 949 -60.26 46.31 27.32
C THR A 949 -61.41 46.97 28.08
N GLY A 950 -62.13 47.90 27.45
CA GLY A 950 -63.36 48.51 28.00
C GLY A 950 -64.50 47.51 28.33
N ASN A 951 -64.30 46.22 28.07
CA ASN A 951 -65.07 45.10 28.61
C ASN A 951 -64.21 44.33 29.61
N TYR A 952 -64.63 44.31 30.88
CA TYR A 952 -64.01 43.54 31.96
C TYR A 952 -63.89 42.05 31.58
N SER A 953 -62.72 41.57 31.17
CA SER A 953 -62.50 40.13 31.12
C SER A 953 -62.31 39.64 32.56
N PRO A 954 -63.16 38.73 33.07
CA PRO A 954 -63.06 38.24 34.43
C PRO A 954 -61.71 37.55 34.70
N VAL A 955 -61.10 36.99 33.65
CA VAL A 955 -59.79 36.31 33.64
C VAL A 955 -58.62 37.25 33.95
N HIS A 956 -58.56 38.45 33.36
CA HIS A 956 -57.48 39.39 33.68
C HIS A 956 -57.62 39.93 35.11
N ILE A 957 -58.84 40.06 35.62
CA ILE A 957 -59.11 40.51 36.99
C ILE A 957 -58.76 39.41 38.01
N SER A 958 -59.08 38.14 37.73
CA SER A 958 -58.66 37.02 38.60
C SER A 958 -57.13 36.91 38.62
N SER A 959 -56.48 36.96 37.46
CA SER A 959 -55.02 36.92 37.35
C SER A 959 -54.36 38.10 38.07
N LEU A 960 -54.93 39.31 37.98
CA LEU A 960 -54.46 40.49 38.71
C LEU A 960 -54.61 40.34 40.22
N LYS A 961 -55.74 39.81 40.71
CA LYS A 961 -55.94 39.55 42.15
C LYS A 961 -54.96 38.52 42.70
N GLU A 962 -54.70 37.46 41.94
CA GLU A 962 -53.74 36.42 42.32
C GLU A 962 -52.30 36.96 42.30
N THR A 963 -51.93 37.73 41.28
CA THR A 963 -50.65 38.45 41.20
C THR A 963 -50.48 39.41 42.39
N LEU A 964 -51.49 40.20 42.73
CA LEU A 964 -51.46 41.10 43.91
C LEU A 964 -51.35 40.34 45.23
N SER A 965 -51.89 39.12 45.32
CA SER A 965 -51.74 38.26 46.50
C SER A 965 -50.30 37.77 46.67
N VAL A 966 -49.63 37.40 45.57
CA VAL A 966 -48.21 37.00 45.56
C VAL A 966 -47.32 38.21 45.88
N VAL A 967 -47.55 39.37 45.25
CA VAL A 967 -46.78 40.59 45.49
C VAL A 967 -46.94 41.08 46.95
N ALA A 968 -48.16 41.04 47.51
CA ALA A 968 -48.39 41.33 48.93
C ALA A 968 -47.69 40.33 49.86
N MET A 969 -47.38 39.13 49.37
CA MET A 969 -46.65 38.08 50.09
C MET A 969 -45.12 38.10 49.85
N GLU A 970 -44.59 38.84 48.89
CA GLU A 970 -43.13 38.89 48.66
C GLU A 970 -42.52 40.26 49.00
N LEU A 971 -43.26 41.37 48.82
CA LEU A 971 -42.75 42.72 49.08
C LEU A 971 -43.09 43.24 50.49
N GLU A 972 -42.23 44.12 51.02
CA GLU A 972 -42.55 44.96 52.17
C GLU A 972 -43.59 46.03 51.80
N LEU A 973 -44.36 46.51 52.77
CA LEU A 973 -45.44 47.46 52.53
C LEU A 973 -44.98 48.72 51.79
N ARG A 974 -43.77 49.22 52.10
CA ARG A 974 -43.19 50.41 51.46
C ARG A 974 -42.89 50.16 49.98
N ASP A 975 -42.31 49.02 49.65
CA ASP A 975 -41.96 48.68 48.28
C ASP A 975 -43.20 48.29 47.48
N PHE A 976 -44.17 47.63 48.10
CA PHE A 976 -45.45 47.34 47.47
C PHE A 976 -46.20 48.61 47.07
N LEU A 977 -46.21 49.65 47.92
CA LEU A 977 -46.78 50.95 47.59
C LEU A 977 -46.10 51.63 46.40
N ASN A 978 -44.79 51.43 46.21
CA ASN A 978 -44.03 52.02 45.11
C ASN A 978 -44.31 51.39 43.75
N VAL A 979 -44.81 50.15 43.72
CA VAL A 979 -45.10 49.40 42.48
C VAL A 979 -46.56 49.61 42.03
N LEU A 980 -47.46 50.02 42.93
CA LEU A 980 -48.85 50.26 42.59
C LEU A 980 -49.01 51.44 41.62
N PRO A 981 -49.97 51.36 40.67
CA PRO A 981 -50.19 52.44 39.73
C PRO A 981 -50.80 53.68 40.40
N GLU A 982 -50.29 54.86 40.05
CA GLU A 982 -50.72 56.16 40.63
C GLU A 982 -52.20 56.50 40.37
N ASP A 983 -52.79 55.91 39.34
CA ASP A 983 -54.14 56.15 38.83
C ASP A 983 -55.13 54.99 39.11
N GLY A 984 -54.82 54.13 40.09
CA GLY A 984 -55.65 52.99 40.48
C GLY A 984 -56.79 53.33 41.48
N THR A 985 -57.92 52.60 41.39
CA THR A 985 -59.00 52.71 42.38
C THR A 985 -58.57 52.12 43.73
N ALA A 986 -58.35 52.96 44.74
CA ALA A 986 -57.87 52.55 46.06
C ALA A 986 -58.66 51.39 46.69
N ALA A 987 -59.98 51.33 46.49
CA ALA A 987 -60.85 50.27 47.01
C ALA A 987 -60.48 48.86 46.51
N PHE A 988 -59.90 48.74 45.31
CA PHE A 988 -59.49 47.45 44.75
C PHE A 988 -58.18 46.93 45.37
N PHE A 989 -57.23 47.81 45.65
CA PHE A 989 -55.91 47.45 46.18
C PHE A 989 -55.85 47.39 47.72
N LEU A 990 -56.77 48.09 48.41
CA LEU A 990 -56.81 48.17 49.88
C LEU A 990 -56.79 46.80 50.59
N PRO A 991 -57.53 45.76 50.15
CA PRO A 991 -57.50 44.46 50.81
C PRO A 991 -56.12 43.80 50.78
N HIS A 992 -55.38 43.95 49.68
CA HIS A 992 -54.03 43.39 49.51
C HIS A 992 -52.98 44.18 50.30
N LEU A 993 -53.12 45.51 50.35
CA LEU A 993 -52.28 46.38 51.19
C LEU A 993 -52.48 46.12 52.68
N LEU A 994 -53.73 45.90 53.10
CA LEU A 994 -54.04 45.49 54.48
C LEU A 994 -53.40 44.13 54.80
N HIS A 995 -53.54 43.14 53.91
CA HIS A 995 -52.89 41.84 54.07
C HIS A 995 -51.36 41.97 54.17
N CYS A 996 -50.72 42.78 53.33
CA CYS A 996 -49.28 43.05 53.40
C CYS A 996 -48.88 43.76 54.72
N SER A 997 -49.65 44.75 55.17
CA SER A 997 -49.39 45.47 56.43
C SER A 997 -49.56 44.61 57.68
N GLN A 998 -50.42 43.58 57.60
CA GLN A 998 -50.63 42.62 58.68
C GLN A 998 -49.50 41.58 58.76
N ARG A 999 -48.55 41.56 57.80
CA ARG A 999 -47.48 40.55 57.76
C ARG A 999 -46.33 40.77 58.74
N LYS A 1000 -46.13 41.94 59.39
CA LYS A 1000 -45.33 42.09 60.66
C LYS A 1000 -45.22 43.54 61.21
N PRO A 1001 -44.95 43.76 62.53
CA PRO A 1001 -43.97 43.01 63.34
C PRO A 1001 -44.45 42.45 64.68
N LEU A 1002 -44.14 41.17 64.90
CA LEU A 1002 -43.49 40.66 66.12
C LEU A 1002 -42.57 39.53 65.63
N THR A 1003 -41.24 39.71 65.82
CA THR A 1003 -40.18 38.70 65.72
C THR A 1003 -40.22 37.77 64.51
#